data_AF-A0A8H5XHL2-F1
#
_entry.id   AF-A0A8H5XHL2-F1
#
_cell.length_a   1.000
_cell.length_b   1.000
_cell.length_c   1.000
_cell.angle_alpha   90.00
_cell.angle_beta   90.00
_cell.angle_gamma   90.00
#
_symmetry.space_group_name_H-M   'P 1'
#
loop_
_entity.id
_entity.type
_entity.pdbx_description
1 polymer ?
#
loop_
_entity_poly.entity_id
_entity_poly.type
_entity_poly.pdbx_seq_one_letter_code
_entity_poly.pdbx_strand_id
1 'polypeptide(L)'
;MQVGRLDLASRTIDLTTVLLKATSSSGSLLKGAWEIGQWLGRERLNQYELLDCMEKAKGFAFANQSGQQFFDKIIQGLETLPVRPLFLQQSGSLGRLMAGDPSLSWIVSTVACLFQHHRDDMLVTDTVTACIMESHRLREQEHDVVTRDAFMYNPEHTRVRAVVRKIVSSVWYNVVNVGCDTVPLPDELLAVCSRGHYLDPGDFGVVVNTIYARCPSKAILRTTHLLRDVMLWLLLHYDGAIVVNVGGHIVYRADFGNPLRELEVNVASPCPQEGDCGGVGQASYQILRHVSGKFEDFLTGYISSDFDDSLPQPGIRQRLYEIPRLYPRASPMWNESVQILIKCTAQSIMRWLLGVPLSPQTDSPGFSAEPLRQAAEGEMTVSLVLGNVPSIISLQWGSSPCPHVTFKSPAEVHSILSDYSKSGNGGFTGYRLTYLLEFFPILKDMASKVGAECQCSECSIVKRRSVASTLRPGCLRRLAVEEALLLLAHGVADGFCVDTASSVSNTTDIVEGMATLLLELIEDRKVMWDTWFTVASCVYLGCPFQKPVEPTHPAFGGTAFAAIQYGDLAAQAPWLDLTRELSVHGCFRIVGSRGRLGVVTRRHEDVQFRSVEENFAIIETESTEDTSHFCSRYKKAASLIDHGLRVDEDKTSVKSDVILCQIDEKFYRLSFRIQTKSHWRIVDPSDALSAVISIGSSATCQHNDQPPEIAPLNAKVYTMDEVVGRWPDVVRSSVGTTGGGRATKSGVFHLTHVLDTHLKKNIALALSVCPVAVPNYPGIACTTCMLDHAGKVERKPYREGEGGDPADRYVINL
;
A
#
# COMPACT_ATOMS: atom_id res chain seq x y z
N MET A 1 -29.04 5.21 -38.06
CA MET A 1 -28.69 4.71 -36.72
C MET A 1 -27.63 3.61 -36.89
N GLN A 2 -26.38 4.00 -37.11
CA GLN A 2 -25.22 3.11 -37.28
C GLN A 2 -23.94 3.98 -37.33
N VAL A 3 -23.55 4.51 -36.19
CA VAL A 3 -22.22 5.09 -35.90
C VAL A 3 -22.02 4.79 -34.42
N GLY A 4 -21.12 3.88 -34.04
CA GLY A 4 -20.96 3.47 -32.64
C GLY A 4 -20.45 2.04 -32.38
N ARG A 5 -19.85 1.37 -33.36
CA ARG A 5 -19.14 0.08 -33.15
C ARG A 5 -17.77 -0.01 -33.84
N LEU A 6 -17.24 1.12 -34.31
CA LEU A 6 -15.94 1.25 -34.93
C LEU A 6 -15.05 2.10 -34.02
N ASP A 7 -14.35 1.49 -33.05
CA ASP A 7 -12.96 1.91 -32.70
C ASP A 7 -12.23 1.00 -31.69
N LEU A 8 -12.91 0.19 -30.86
CA LEU A 8 -12.18 -0.59 -29.83
C LEU A 8 -11.69 -1.98 -30.28
N ALA A 9 -12.32 -2.59 -31.30
CA ALA A 9 -12.04 -3.98 -31.69
C ALA A 9 -10.97 -4.13 -32.79
N SER A 10 -10.42 -3.03 -33.35
CA SER A 10 -9.51 -3.08 -34.51
C SER A 10 -8.06 -2.72 -34.23
N ARG A 11 -7.63 -2.68 -32.96
CA ARG A 11 -6.20 -2.51 -32.61
C ARG A 11 -5.75 -3.65 -31.71
N THR A 12 -5.70 -4.85 -32.28
CA THR A 12 -4.83 -5.89 -31.75
C THR A 12 -3.41 -5.33 -31.70
N ILE A 13 -2.92 -5.01 -30.51
CA ILE A 13 -1.54 -4.55 -30.34
C ILE A 13 -0.67 -5.78 -30.52
N ASP A 14 -0.05 -5.94 -31.69
CA ASP A 14 1.10 -6.84 -31.81
C ASP A 14 2.26 -6.16 -31.09
N LEU A 15 2.44 -6.51 -29.82
CA LEU A 15 3.36 -5.81 -28.92
C LEU A 15 4.80 -5.90 -29.43
N THR A 16 5.17 -7.03 -30.04
CA THR A 16 6.47 -7.20 -30.70
C THR A 16 6.63 -6.22 -31.86
N THR A 17 5.61 -6.09 -32.72
CA THR A 17 5.64 -5.12 -33.83
C THR A 17 5.61 -3.68 -33.33
N VAL A 18 4.90 -3.37 -32.24
CA VAL A 18 4.87 -2.04 -31.63
C VAL A 18 6.24 -1.68 -31.07
N LEU A 19 6.93 -2.60 -30.40
CA LEU A 19 8.31 -2.38 -29.92
C LEU A 19 9.29 -2.16 -31.06
N LEU A 20 9.09 -2.82 -32.21
CA LEU A 20 9.91 -2.64 -33.41
C LEU A 20 9.61 -1.32 -34.15
N LYS A 21 8.36 -0.82 -34.10
CA LYS A 21 7.89 0.37 -34.86
C LYS A 21 7.78 1.66 -34.03
N ALA A 22 7.99 1.58 -32.71
CA ALA A 22 7.86 2.69 -31.75
C ALA A 22 8.66 3.95 -32.11
N THR A 23 9.69 3.84 -32.94
CA THR A 23 10.52 4.95 -33.41
C THR A 23 9.83 5.86 -34.45
N SER A 24 8.62 5.50 -34.93
CA SER A 24 7.97 6.17 -36.07
C SER A 24 6.49 6.53 -35.89
N SER A 25 5.87 6.24 -34.74
CA SER A 25 4.43 6.37 -34.53
C SER A 25 4.04 7.52 -33.58
N SER A 26 2.88 8.15 -33.80
CA SER A 26 2.31 9.20 -32.94
C SER A 26 1.04 8.73 -32.23
N GLY A 27 0.90 9.01 -30.92
CA GLY A 27 -0.33 8.74 -30.13
C GLY A 27 -0.11 7.86 -28.88
N SER A 28 -1.18 7.24 -28.35
CA SER A 28 -1.16 6.38 -27.14
C SER A 28 -0.19 5.18 -27.23
N LEU A 29 0.07 4.70 -28.45
CA LEU A 29 1.03 3.64 -28.74
C LEU A 29 2.49 4.07 -28.47
N LEU A 30 2.84 5.33 -28.72
CA LEU A 30 4.16 5.88 -28.40
C LEU A 30 4.37 5.91 -26.88
N LYS A 31 3.32 6.24 -26.11
CA LYS A 31 3.38 6.25 -24.65
C LYS A 31 3.63 4.86 -24.08
N GLY A 32 2.90 3.85 -24.55
CA GLY A 32 3.13 2.45 -24.14
C GLY A 32 4.54 1.96 -24.49
N ALA A 33 5.04 2.26 -25.70
CA ALA A 33 6.40 1.89 -26.08
C ALA A 33 7.48 2.64 -25.29
N TRP A 34 7.25 3.91 -24.96
CA TRP A 34 8.12 4.71 -24.09
C TRP A 34 8.17 4.12 -22.68
N GLU A 35 7.02 3.77 -22.09
CA GLU A 35 6.94 3.15 -20.77
C GLU A 35 7.62 1.77 -20.74
N ILE A 36 7.54 0.98 -21.82
CA ILE A 36 8.32 -0.27 -21.95
C ILE A 36 9.81 0.02 -22.06
N GLY A 37 10.23 1.01 -22.85
CA GLY A 37 11.63 1.41 -22.95
C GLY A 37 12.22 1.81 -21.59
N GLN A 38 11.49 2.62 -20.82
CA GLN A 38 11.85 2.97 -19.45
C GLN A 38 11.88 1.76 -18.53
N TRP A 39 10.90 0.86 -18.64
CA TRP A 39 10.86 -0.38 -17.86
C TRP A 39 12.07 -1.29 -18.16
N LEU A 40 12.42 -1.48 -19.43
CA LEU A 40 13.60 -2.24 -19.86
C LEU A 40 14.89 -1.65 -19.27
N GLY A 41 15.05 -0.32 -19.34
CA GLY A 41 16.20 0.37 -18.76
C GLY A 41 16.32 0.16 -17.26
N ARG A 42 15.21 0.28 -16.52
CA ARG A 42 15.17 0.12 -15.05
C ARG A 42 15.44 -1.32 -14.61
N GLU A 43 14.79 -2.28 -15.26
CA GLU A 43 15.00 -3.69 -14.94
C GLU A 43 16.35 -4.22 -15.45
N ARG A 44 17.13 -3.38 -16.14
CA ARG A 44 18.41 -3.70 -16.78
C ARG A 44 18.27 -4.90 -17.72
N LEU A 45 17.15 -4.96 -18.42
CA LEU A 45 16.83 -6.01 -19.38
C LEU A 45 17.22 -5.58 -20.78
N ASN A 46 17.82 -6.50 -21.53
CA ASN A 46 18.10 -6.28 -22.93
C ASN A 46 16.79 -6.39 -23.74
N GLN A 47 16.52 -5.41 -24.61
CA GLN A 47 15.37 -5.45 -25.51
C GLN A 47 15.33 -6.74 -26.35
N TYR A 48 16.49 -7.23 -26.81
CA TYR A 48 16.57 -8.46 -27.60
C TYR A 48 16.18 -9.71 -26.80
N GLU A 49 16.49 -9.75 -25.50
CA GLU A 49 16.10 -10.87 -24.63
C GLU A 49 14.60 -10.87 -24.37
N LEU A 50 13.99 -9.69 -24.20
CA LEU A 50 12.54 -9.56 -24.11
C LEU A 50 11.86 -10.01 -25.40
N LEU A 51 12.33 -9.54 -26.57
CA LEU A 51 11.77 -9.92 -27.86
C LEU A 51 11.89 -11.42 -28.13
N ASP A 52 13.05 -12.03 -27.86
CA ASP A 52 13.24 -13.48 -27.99
C ASP A 52 12.28 -14.26 -27.08
N CYS A 53 12.12 -13.83 -25.83
CA CYS A 53 11.16 -14.43 -24.90
C CYS A 53 9.70 -14.31 -25.40
N MET A 54 9.31 -13.13 -25.88
CA MET A 54 7.97 -12.90 -26.42
C MET A 54 7.70 -13.74 -27.68
N GLU A 55 8.66 -13.84 -28.61
CA GLU A 55 8.53 -14.68 -29.80
C GLU A 55 8.34 -16.17 -29.46
N LYS A 56 9.07 -16.65 -28.45
CA LYS A 56 8.93 -18.00 -27.90
C LYS A 56 7.54 -18.24 -27.27
N ALA A 57 7.00 -17.22 -26.61
CA ALA A 57 5.73 -17.28 -25.92
C ALA A 57 4.49 -17.12 -26.83
N LYS A 58 4.65 -16.54 -28.03
CA LYS A 58 3.53 -16.18 -28.91
C LYS A 58 2.63 -17.38 -29.19
N GLY A 59 1.32 -17.20 -29.04
CA GLY A 59 0.31 -18.14 -29.55
C GLY A 59 0.29 -19.50 -28.85
N PHE A 60 0.80 -19.59 -27.62
CA PHE A 60 0.68 -20.79 -26.79
C PHE A 60 -0.78 -21.11 -26.46
N ALA A 61 -1.56 -20.09 -26.07
CA ALA A 61 -2.98 -20.19 -25.82
C ALA A 61 -3.71 -18.87 -26.13
N PHE A 62 -4.98 -18.99 -26.50
CA PHE A 62 -5.90 -17.87 -26.68
C PHE A 62 -6.97 -17.85 -25.60
N ALA A 63 -7.53 -16.68 -25.32
CA ALA A 63 -8.61 -16.52 -24.37
C ALA A 63 -9.93 -17.07 -24.94
N ASN A 64 -10.71 -17.78 -24.13
CA ASN A 64 -12.13 -18.01 -24.42
C ASN A 64 -12.97 -16.78 -23.97
N GLN A 65 -14.30 -16.88 -23.98
CA GLN A 65 -15.17 -15.77 -23.58
C GLN A 65 -14.92 -15.30 -22.13
N SER A 66 -14.71 -16.21 -21.19
CA SER A 66 -14.41 -15.90 -19.79
C SER A 66 -13.05 -15.20 -19.66
N GLY A 67 -12.05 -15.69 -20.40
CA GLY A 67 -10.74 -15.05 -20.52
C GLY A 67 -10.83 -13.63 -21.07
N GLN A 68 -11.61 -13.42 -22.13
CA GLN A 68 -11.79 -12.10 -22.72
C GLN A 68 -12.42 -11.11 -21.72
N GLN A 69 -13.43 -11.53 -20.95
CA GLN A 69 -14.02 -10.69 -19.91
C GLN A 69 -13.01 -10.28 -18.83
N PHE A 70 -12.09 -11.18 -18.47
CA PHE A 70 -11.00 -10.86 -17.56
C PHE A 70 -10.05 -9.81 -18.14
N PHE A 71 -9.62 -9.96 -19.40
CA PHE A 71 -8.75 -8.99 -20.07
C PHE A 71 -9.42 -7.63 -20.29
N ASP A 72 -10.71 -7.62 -20.62
CA ASP A 72 -11.49 -6.39 -20.77
C ASP A 72 -11.50 -5.58 -19.46
N LYS A 73 -11.63 -6.24 -18.30
CA LYS A 73 -11.55 -5.56 -16.98
C LYS A 73 -10.18 -4.94 -16.72
N ILE A 74 -9.10 -5.58 -17.19
CA ILE A 74 -7.74 -5.05 -17.05
C ILE A 74 -7.58 -3.80 -17.93
N ILE A 75 -8.07 -3.86 -19.18
CA ILE A 75 -7.85 -2.81 -20.19
C ILE A 75 -8.79 -1.61 -20.02
N GLN A 76 -9.97 -1.80 -19.42
CA GLN A 76 -10.93 -0.73 -19.16
C GLN A 76 -10.36 0.35 -18.22
N GLY A 77 -10.51 1.63 -18.57
CA GLY A 77 -10.25 2.76 -17.64
C GLY A 77 -9.03 3.64 -17.94
N LEU A 78 -8.62 3.80 -19.20
CA LEU A 78 -7.47 4.65 -19.60
C LEU A 78 -7.67 6.17 -19.41
N GLU A 79 -8.86 6.61 -18.98
CA GLU A 79 -9.16 8.03 -18.78
C GLU A 79 -8.42 8.58 -17.56
N THR A 80 -7.91 9.81 -17.68
CA THR A 80 -7.31 10.50 -16.56
C THR A 80 -8.40 10.92 -15.58
N LEU A 81 -8.44 10.31 -14.40
CA LEU A 81 -9.42 10.60 -13.36
C LEU A 81 -8.80 11.55 -12.32
N PRO A 82 -9.48 12.65 -11.94
CA PRO A 82 -8.99 13.52 -10.89
C PRO A 82 -9.10 12.83 -9.52
N VAL A 83 -7.97 12.73 -8.82
CA VAL A 83 -7.93 12.30 -7.41
C VAL A 83 -7.16 13.38 -6.65
N ARG A 84 -7.84 14.52 -6.53
CA ARG A 84 -7.27 15.82 -6.22
C ARG A 84 -6.36 15.78 -4.99
N PRO A 85 -5.26 16.55 -4.99
CA PRO A 85 -4.80 17.40 -6.09
C PRO A 85 -4.04 16.64 -7.17
N LEU A 86 -3.78 15.34 -7.00
CA LEU A 86 -3.16 14.48 -7.99
C LEU A 86 -4.18 13.99 -9.02
N PHE A 87 -3.66 13.33 -10.04
CA PHE A 87 -4.43 12.72 -11.10
C PHE A 87 -4.01 11.27 -11.23
N LEU A 88 -4.96 10.41 -11.59
CA LEU A 88 -4.71 9.01 -11.88
C LEU A 88 -4.78 8.78 -13.38
N GLN A 89 -3.85 7.97 -13.89
CA GLN A 89 -3.99 7.33 -15.18
C GLN A 89 -3.52 5.89 -15.04
N GLN A 90 -4.20 4.96 -15.68
CA GLN A 90 -3.73 3.58 -15.73
C GLN A 90 -2.34 3.47 -16.37
N SER A 91 -1.51 2.58 -15.82
CA SER A 91 -0.17 2.32 -16.37
C SER A 91 -0.23 1.66 -17.75
N GLY A 92 0.68 2.06 -18.64
CA GLY A 92 1.08 1.30 -19.83
C GLY A 92 2.17 0.28 -19.49
N SER A 93 2.06 -0.37 -18.33
CA SER A 93 3.00 -1.40 -17.90
C SER A 93 2.97 -2.62 -18.82
N LEU A 94 4.09 -3.34 -18.90
CA LEU A 94 4.23 -4.52 -19.75
C LEU A 94 3.10 -5.54 -19.50
N GLY A 95 2.81 -5.86 -18.24
CA GLY A 95 1.73 -6.80 -17.89
C GLY A 95 0.36 -6.38 -18.42
N ARG A 96 0.01 -5.09 -18.37
CA ARG A 96 -1.27 -4.59 -18.90
C ARG A 96 -1.28 -4.53 -20.43
N LEU A 97 -0.15 -4.21 -21.06
CA LEU A 97 -0.03 -4.24 -22.51
C LEU A 97 -0.14 -5.66 -23.06
N MET A 98 0.45 -6.64 -22.37
CA MET A 98 0.30 -8.06 -22.71
C MET A 98 -1.13 -8.55 -22.58
N ALA A 99 -1.92 -8.02 -21.63
CA ALA A 99 -3.35 -8.35 -21.51
C ALA A 99 -4.14 -7.93 -22.77
N GLY A 100 -3.70 -6.87 -23.47
CA GLY A 100 -4.29 -6.39 -24.72
C GLY A 100 -3.75 -7.05 -26.00
N ASP A 101 -2.73 -7.90 -25.91
CA ASP A 101 -2.19 -8.66 -27.04
C ASP A 101 -2.73 -10.11 -26.98
N PRO A 102 -3.63 -10.53 -27.88
CA PRO A 102 -4.20 -11.88 -27.87
C PRO A 102 -3.18 -13.02 -27.97
N SER A 103 -1.97 -12.75 -28.48
CA SER A 103 -0.92 -13.77 -28.63
C SER A 103 -0.13 -13.99 -27.34
N LEU A 104 -0.22 -13.06 -26.38
CA LEU A 104 0.58 -13.02 -25.16
C LEU A 104 -0.26 -12.90 -23.88
N SER A 105 -1.54 -12.57 -24.00
CA SER A 105 -2.46 -12.37 -22.88
C SER A 105 -2.58 -13.60 -21.97
N TRP A 106 -2.35 -14.80 -22.52
CA TRP A 106 -2.28 -16.04 -21.75
C TRP A 106 -1.24 -16.00 -20.63
N ILE A 107 -0.15 -15.24 -20.76
CA ILE A 107 0.83 -15.09 -19.69
C ILE A 107 0.18 -14.38 -18.49
N VAL A 108 -0.59 -13.34 -18.75
CA VAL A 108 -1.23 -12.52 -17.70
C VAL A 108 -2.28 -13.35 -16.96
N SER A 109 -3.13 -14.08 -17.66
CA SER A 109 -4.11 -14.98 -17.05
C SER A 109 -3.45 -16.14 -16.32
N THR A 110 -2.37 -16.73 -16.86
CA THR A 110 -1.64 -17.82 -16.20
C THR A 110 -1.04 -17.33 -14.88
N VAL A 111 -0.37 -16.17 -14.89
CA VAL A 111 0.17 -15.56 -13.66
C VAL A 111 -0.93 -15.27 -12.65
N ALA A 112 -2.05 -14.67 -13.07
CA ALA A 112 -3.15 -14.36 -12.17
C ALA A 112 -3.84 -15.62 -11.61
N CYS A 113 -4.01 -16.67 -12.42
CA CYS A 113 -4.50 -17.98 -11.98
C CYS A 113 -3.59 -18.61 -10.93
N LEU A 114 -2.28 -18.64 -11.18
CA LEU A 114 -1.34 -19.24 -10.24
C LEU A 114 -1.32 -18.44 -8.93
N PHE A 115 -1.37 -17.11 -8.98
CA PHE A 115 -1.45 -16.29 -7.76
C PHE A 115 -2.76 -16.45 -6.98
N GLN A 116 -3.84 -17.02 -7.53
CA GLN A 116 -5.00 -17.40 -6.70
C GLN A 116 -4.65 -18.46 -5.65
N HIS A 117 -3.58 -19.23 -5.87
CA HIS A 117 -3.23 -20.38 -5.04
C HIS A 117 -1.78 -20.36 -4.54
N HIS A 118 -0.88 -19.65 -5.22
CA HIS A 118 0.55 -19.64 -4.95
C HIS A 118 1.06 -18.21 -4.78
N ARG A 119 1.50 -17.87 -3.57
CA ARG A 119 2.10 -16.57 -3.22
C ARG A 119 3.56 -16.45 -3.64
N ASP A 120 4.22 -17.58 -3.88
CA ASP A 120 5.63 -17.64 -4.27
C ASP A 120 5.82 -17.19 -5.72
N ASP A 121 6.48 -16.04 -5.90
CA ASP A 121 6.76 -15.46 -7.22
C ASP A 121 7.72 -16.33 -8.04
N MET A 122 8.59 -17.11 -7.38
CA MET A 122 9.53 -18.00 -8.05
C MET A 122 8.82 -19.21 -8.63
N LEU A 123 7.87 -19.81 -7.91
CA LEU A 123 7.07 -20.92 -8.42
C LEU A 123 6.25 -20.48 -9.66
N VAL A 124 5.63 -19.31 -9.59
CA VAL A 124 4.88 -18.73 -10.72
C VAL A 124 5.82 -18.46 -11.91
N THR A 125 7.00 -17.89 -11.64
CA THR A 125 8.04 -17.66 -12.66
C THR A 125 8.47 -18.93 -13.35
N ASP A 126 8.75 -19.98 -12.57
CA ASP A 126 9.21 -21.26 -13.10
C ASP A 126 8.13 -21.94 -13.94
N THR A 127 6.85 -21.82 -13.53
CA THR A 127 5.71 -22.39 -14.27
C THR A 127 5.49 -21.70 -15.60
N VAL A 128 5.51 -20.37 -15.63
CA VAL A 128 5.39 -19.60 -16.89
C VAL A 128 6.58 -19.86 -17.80
N THR A 129 7.80 -19.96 -17.24
CA THR A 129 9.00 -20.31 -18.00
C THR A 129 8.86 -21.68 -18.65
N ALA A 130 8.38 -22.69 -17.90
CA ALA A 130 8.13 -24.02 -18.44
C ALA A 130 7.13 -24.00 -19.61
N CYS A 131 6.04 -23.24 -19.50
CA CYS A 131 5.06 -23.08 -20.59
C CYS A 131 5.69 -22.47 -21.86
N ILE A 132 6.52 -21.43 -21.71
CA ILE A 132 7.21 -20.77 -22.84
C ILE A 132 8.20 -21.73 -23.51
N MET A 133 8.99 -22.47 -22.72
CA MET A 133 9.96 -23.42 -23.26
C MET A 133 9.28 -24.58 -24.00
N GLU A 134 8.14 -25.04 -23.50
CA GLU A 134 7.35 -26.10 -24.14
C GLU A 134 6.70 -25.62 -25.45
N SER A 135 6.21 -24.38 -25.48
CA SER A 135 5.72 -23.70 -26.70
C SER A 135 6.79 -23.67 -27.81
N HIS A 136 8.01 -23.27 -27.45
CA HIS A 136 9.11 -23.11 -28.41
C HIS A 136 9.57 -24.44 -29.01
N ARG A 137 9.77 -25.46 -28.19
CA ARG A 137 10.27 -26.78 -28.61
C ARG A 137 9.39 -27.42 -29.69
N LEU A 138 8.08 -27.24 -29.57
CA LEU A 138 7.10 -27.74 -30.54
C LEU A 138 7.24 -27.14 -31.94
N ARG A 139 7.76 -25.91 -32.07
CA ARG A 139 7.98 -25.27 -33.37
C ARG A 139 9.23 -25.79 -34.06
N GLU A 140 10.20 -26.30 -33.30
CA GLU A 140 11.53 -26.64 -33.82
C GLU A 140 11.77 -28.16 -33.93
N GLN A 141 11.09 -29.02 -33.15
CA GLN A 141 11.28 -30.48 -33.19
C GLN A 141 9.96 -31.25 -33.00
N GLU A 142 9.51 -31.95 -34.05
CA GLU A 142 8.27 -32.76 -34.02
C GLU A 142 8.44 -34.17 -33.40
N HIS A 143 9.64 -34.63 -32.99
CA HIS A 143 9.91 -36.09 -32.93
C HIS A 143 10.50 -36.71 -31.64
N ASP A 144 10.61 -36.02 -30.49
CA ASP A 144 11.07 -36.69 -29.26
C ASP A 144 10.15 -36.50 -28.04
N VAL A 145 9.93 -37.61 -27.31
CA VAL A 145 9.15 -37.69 -26.07
C VAL A 145 10.01 -37.23 -24.89
N VAL A 146 9.43 -36.38 -24.04
CA VAL A 146 10.10 -35.62 -22.97
C VAL A 146 10.57 -36.52 -21.82
N THR A 147 11.81 -36.36 -21.37
CA THR A 147 12.30 -36.80 -20.04
C THR A 147 12.45 -35.60 -19.09
N ARG A 148 12.08 -35.82 -17.82
CA ARG A 148 12.05 -34.83 -16.70
C ARG A 148 13.39 -34.09 -16.49
N ASP A 149 14.51 -34.71 -16.84
CA ASP A 149 15.86 -34.19 -16.62
C ASP A 149 16.29 -33.08 -17.59
N ALA A 150 15.56 -32.86 -18.68
CA ALA A 150 15.93 -31.89 -19.73
C ALA A 150 15.80 -30.41 -19.31
N PHE A 151 15.24 -30.12 -18.13
CA PHE A 151 14.95 -28.76 -17.66
C PHE A 151 16.01 -28.19 -16.70
N MET A 152 16.73 -29.02 -15.95
CA MET A 152 17.53 -28.53 -14.81
C MET A 152 18.86 -27.86 -15.20
N TYR A 153 19.35 -28.05 -16.43
CA TYR A 153 20.66 -27.54 -16.87
C TYR A 153 20.66 -26.91 -18.28
N ASN A 154 19.56 -26.29 -18.70
CA ASN A 154 19.49 -25.61 -20.00
C ASN A 154 19.87 -24.10 -19.87
N PRO A 155 20.96 -23.62 -20.50
CA PRO A 155 21.32 -22.19 -20.50
C PRO A 155 20.21 -21.27 -21.02
N GLU A 156 19.42 -21.73 -22.01
CA GLU A 156 18.29 -20.96 -22.52
C GLU A 156 17.18 -20.80 -21.48
N HIS A 157 16.90 -21.86 -20.71
CA HIS A 157 15.91 -21.81 -19.63
C HIS A 157 16.29 -20.72 -18.61
N THR A 158 17.56 -20.66 -18.21
CA THR A 158 18.06 -19.62 -17.28
C THR A 158 17.91 -18.22 -17.86
N ARG A 159 18.17 -18.03 -19.17
CA ARG A 159 18.01 -16.74 -19.86
C ARG A 159 16.54 -16.31 -19.92
N VAL A 160 15.64 -17.20 -20.35
CA VAL A 160 14.19 -16.92 -20.44
C VAL A 160 13.63 -16.66 -19.04
N ARG A 161 13.99 -17.47 -18.05
CA ARG A 161 13.55 -17.32 -16.65
C ARG A 161 13.85 -15.93 -16.08
N ALA A 162 15.02 -15.36 -16.39
CA ALA A 162 15.39 -14.03 -15.91
C ALA A 162 14.43 -12.94 -16.43
N VAL A 163 14.04 -13.04 -17.71
CA VAL A 163 13.05 -12.13 -18.33
C VAL A 163 11.65 -12.39 -17.77
N VAL A 164 11.24 -13.66 -17.69
CA VAL A 164 9.92 -14.07 -17.18
C VAL A 164 9.72 -13.59 -15.75
N ARG A 165 10.74 -13.67 -14.89
CA ARG A 165 10.66 -13.15 -13.52
C ARG A 165 10.20 -11.69 -13.49
N LYS A 166 10.75 -10.85 -14.37
CA LYS A 166 10.39 -9.43 -14.46
C LYS A 166 9.00 -9.23 -15.05
N ILE A 167 8.57 -10.07 -15.99
CA ILE A 167 7.19 -10.08 -16.51
C ILE A 167 6.21 -10.44 -15.39
N VAL A 168 6.48 -11.50 -14.62
CA VAL A 168 5.66 -11.93 -13.48
C VAL A 168 5.55 -10.82 -12.45
N SER A 169 6.65 -10.16 -12.08
CA SER A 169 6.62 -8.99 -11.20
C SER A 169 5.77 -7.86 -11.80
N SER A 170 5.91 -7.55 -13.08
CA SER A 170 5.09 -6.54 -13.76
C SER A 170 3.59 -6.86 -13.70
N VAL A 171 3.21 -8.10 -13.96
CA VAL A 171 1.81 -8.55 -13.86
C VAL A 171 1.31 -8.50 -12.42
N TRP A 172 2.13 -8.91 -11.44
CA TRP A 172 1.73 -8.86 -10.03
C TRP A 172 1.47 -7.41 -9.58
N TYR A 173 2.40 -6.48 -9.84
CA TYR A 173 2.26 -5.07 -9.43
C TYR A 173 1.10 -4.34 -10.11
N ASN A 174 0.81 -4.63 -11.37
CA ASN A 174 -0.10 -3.81 -12.18
C ASN A 174 -1.44 -4.49 -12.50
N VAL A 175 -1.62 -5.76 -12.14
CA VAL A 175 -2.86 -6.52 -12.39
C VAL A 175 -3.33 -7.21 -11.10
N VAL A 176 -2.54 -8.14 -10.57
CA VAL A 176 -2.97 -9.02 -9.47
C VAL A 176 -3.14 -8.24 -8.16
N ASN A 177 -2.11 -7.51 -7.74
CA ASN A 177 -2.11 -6.77 -6.47
C ASN A 177 -3.07 -5.55 -6.48
N VAL A 178 -3.49 -5.10 -7.67
CA VAL A 178 -4.53 -4.07 -7.85
C VAL A 178 -5.94 -4.62 -7.54
N GLY A 179 -6.09 -5.95 -7.50
CA GLY A 179 -7.35 -6.65 -7.28
C GLY A 179 -8.10 -6.98 -8.57
N CYS A 180 -7.38 -7.16 -9.69
CA CYS A 180 -7.95 -7.75 -10.90
C CYS A 180 -7.86 -9.27 -10.80
N ASP A 181 -8.82 -9.88 -10.12
CA ASP A 181 -8.85 -11.33 -9.95
C ASP A 181 -9.43 -12.03 -11.19
N THR A 182 -8.93 -13.24 -11.49
CA THR A 182 -9.49 -14.12 -12.53
C THR A 182 -10.82 -14.74 -12.06
N VAL A 183 -11.49 -15.53 -12.92
CA VAL A 183 -12.73 -16.23 -12.53
C VAL A 183 -12.44 -17.10 -11.30
N PRO A 184 -13.29 -17.10 -10.25
CA PRO A 184 -13.16 -18.07 -9.18
C PRO A 184 -13.45 -19.48 -9.72
N LEU A 185 -12.82 -20.49 -9.11
CA LEU A 185 -13.19 -21.87 -9.38
C LEU A 185 -14.66 -22.09 -8.95
N PRO A 186 -15.52 -22.70 -9.79
CA PRO A 186 -16.91 -23.00 -9.43
C PRO A 186 -17.02 -23.79 -8.11
N ASP A 187 -18.05 -23.49 -7.32
CA ASP A 187 -18.28 -24.11 -6.00
C ASP A 187 -18.36 -25.64 -6.08
N GLU A 188 -18.91 -26.17 -7.18
CA GLU A 188 -19.01 -27.60 -7.45
C GLU A 188 -17.62 -28.25 -7.54
N LEU A 189 -16.65 -27.56 -8.15
CA LEU A 189 -15.27 -28.05 -8.29
C LEU A 189 -14.46 -27.85 -7.01
N LEU A 190 -14.71 -26.75 -6.26
CA LEU A 190 -14.12 -26.54 -4.94
C LEU A 190 -14.55 -27.62 -3.94
N ALA A 191 -15.79 -28.08 -4.00
CA ALA A 191 -16.32 -29.15 -3.16
C ALA A 191 -15.63 -30.52 -3.44
N VAL A 192 -15.24 -30.78 -4.69
CA VAL A 192 -14.56 -32.03 -5.09
C VAL A 192 -13.14 -32.08 -4.53
N CYS A 193 -12.44 -30.95 -4.52
CA CYS A 193 -11.09 -30.87 -4.01
C CYS A 193 -10.95 -29.66 -3.12
N SER A 194 -11.12 -29.83 -1.81
CA SER A 194 -10.95 -28.79 -0.78
C SER A 194 -9.49 -28.50 -0.45
N ARG A 195 -8.60 -29.49 -0.63
CA ARG A 195 -7.17 -29.39 -0.27
C ARG A 195 -6.31 -28.64 -1.28
N GLY A 196 -6.74 -28.65 -2.54
CA GLY A 196 -5.97 -28.16 -3.66
C GLY A 196 -4.81 -29.09 -4.01
N HIS A 197 -4.93 -29.74 -5.17
CA HIS A 197 -3.84 -30.45 -5.81
C HIS A 197 -3.35 -29.63 -6.99
N TYR A 198 -2.04 -29.55 -7.14
CA TYR A 198 -1.35 -28.69 -8.09
C TYR A 198 -0.25 -29.50 -8.75
N LEU A 199 0.15 -29.10 -9.94
CA LEU A 199 1.26 -29.72 -10.65
C LEU A 199 2.55 -28.95 -10.36
N ASP A 200 3.67 -29.67 -10.40
CA ASP A 200 4.98 -29.03 -10.46
C ASP A 200 5.06 -28.14 -11.72
N PRO A 201 5.85 -27.05 -11.70
CA PRO A 201 5.96 -26.11 -12.82
C PRO A 201 6.14 -26.75 -14.21
N GLY A 202 6.97 -27.80 -14.30
CA GLY A 202 7.22 -28.53 -15.54
C GLY A 202 6.01 -29.35 -16.00
N ASP A 203 5.39 -30.11 -15.09
CA ASP A 203 4.22 -30.94 -15.39
C ASP A 203 3.02 -30.08 -15.79
N PHE A 204 2.83 -28.94 -15.12
CA PHE A 204 1.78 -27.98 -15.47
C PHE A 204 1.88 -27.58 -16.94
N GLY A 205 3.06 -27.10 -17.36
CA GLY A 205 3.30 -26.65 -18.74
C GLY A 205 3.06 -27.76 -19.77
N VAL A 206 3.53 -28.98 -19.50
CA VAL A 206 3.34 -30.13 -20.40
C VAL A 206 1.85 -30.52 -20.50
N VAL A 207 1.13 -30.57 -19.38
CA VAL A 207 -0.28 -30.98 -19.34
C VAL A 207 -1.17 -29.97 -20.07
N VAL A 208 -1.10 -28.68 -19.73
CA VAL A 208 -1.96 -27.67 -20.35
C VAL A 208 -1.68 -27.54 -21.84
N ASN A 209 -0.41 -27.61 -22.24
CA ASN A 209 -0.01 -27.59 -23.65
C ASN A 209 -0.52 -28.82 -24.41
N THR A 210 -0.40 -30.01 -23.82
CA THR A 210 -0.89 -31.25 -24.43
C THR A 210 -2.39 -31.19 -24.69
N ILE A 211 -3.17 -30.77 -23.69
CA ILE A 211 -4.63 -30.62 -23.82
C ILE A 211 -4.98 -29.56 -24.86
N TYR A 212 -4.29 -28.42 -24.84
CA TYR A 212 -4.63 -27.29 -25.68
C TYR A 212 -4.25 -27.50 -27.15
N ALA A 213 -3.00 -27.92 -27.42
CA ALA A 213 -2.43 -27.98 -28.77
C ALA A 213 -2.47 -29.38 -29.41
N ARG A 214 -2.36 -30.45 -28.61
CA ARG A 214 -2.23 -31.83 -29.13
C ARG A 214 -3.53 -32.65 -29.08
N CYS A 215 -4.59 -32.09 -28.51
CA CYS A 215 -5.92 -32.69 -28.47
C CYS A 215 -6.95 -31.82 -29.24
N PRO A 216 -6.99 -31.94 -30.58
CA PRO A 216 -7.84 -31.09 -31.43
C PRO A 216 -9.32 -31.50 -31.45
N SER A 217 -9.69 -32.64 -30.87
CA SER A 217 -11.06 -33.15 -30.80
C SER A 217 -11.42 -33.58 -29.37
N LYS A 218 -11.64 -34.87 -29.12
CA LYS A 218 -11.98 -35.42 -27.80
C LYS A 218 -10.74 -35.85 -27.03
N ALA A 219 -10.67 -35.52 -25.76
CA ALA A 219 -9.62 -35.97 -24.85
C ALA A 219 -10.19 -36.32 -23.47
N ILE A 220 -9.50 -37.21 -22.75
CA ILE A 220 -9.83 -37.56 -21.38
C ILE A 220 -8.60 -37.29 -20.51
N LEU A 221 -8.73 -36.43 -19.50
CA LEU A 221 -7.75 -36.28 -18.43
C LEU A 221 -8.20 -37.12 -17.23
N ARG A 222 -7.55 -38.26 -17.02
CA ARG A 222 -7.74 -39.07 -15.81
C ARG A 222 -6.77 -38.60 -14.74
N THR A 223 -7.25 -38.38 -13.53
CA THR A 223 -6.42 -37.94 -12.41
C THR A 223 -6.89 -38.56 -11.11
N THR A 224 -5.96 -38.80 -10.19
CA THR A 224 -6.30 -39.26 -8.83
C THR A 224 -7.12 -38.20 -8.11
N HIS A 225 -6.70 -36.93 -8.18
CA HIS A 225 -7.35 -35.79 -7.53
C HIS A 225 -7.56 -34.65 -8.53
N LEU A 226 -8.54 -33.77 -8.29
CA LEU A 226 -8.76 -32.61 -9.17
C LEU A 226 -7.57 -31.63 -9.11
N LEU A 227 -6.97 -31.35 -10.27
CA LEU A 227 -5.86 -30.41 -10.43
C LEU A 227 -6.39 -28.97 -10.54
N ARG A 228 -6.31 -28.19 -9.47
CA ARG A 228 -7.00 -26.88 -9.37
C ARG A 228 -6.42 -25.84 -10.31
N ASP A 229 -5.11 -25.72 -10.36
CA ASP A 229 -4.37 -24.82 -11.25
C ASP A 229 -4.69 -25.08 -12.72
N VAL A 230 -4.65 -26.35 -13.15
CA VAL A 230 -4.97 -26.77 -14.52
C VAL A 230 -6.43 -26.47 -14.84
N MET A 231 -7.36 -26.81 -13.95
CA MET A 231 -8.78 -26.55 -14.17
C MET A 231 -9.08 -25.05 -14.29
N LEU A 232 -8.54 -24.23 -13.39
CA LEU A 232 -8.71 -22.80 -13.41
C LEU A 232 -8.20 -22.18 -14.72
N TRP A 233 -7.03 -22.64 -15.18
CA TRP A 233 -6.45 -22.21 -16.44
C TRP A 233 -7.32 -22.61 -17.64
N LEU A 234 -7.83 -23.85 -17.66
CA LEU A 234 -8.70 -24.35 -18.74
C LEU A 234 -10.02 -23.55 -18.83
N LEU A 235 -10.58 -23.09 -17.71
CA LEU A 235 -11.79 -22.26 -17.72
C LEU A 235 -11.59 -20.91 -18.43
N LEU A 236 -10.35 -20.42 -18.56
CA LEU A 236 -10.02 -19.17 -19.26
C LEU A 236 -9.58 -19.37 -20.71
N HIS A 237 -9.09 -20.55 -21.06
CA HIS A 237 -8.39 -20.78 -22.33
C HIS A 237 -8.98 -21.88 -23.20
N TYR A 238 -9.62 -22.90 -22.61
CA TYR A 238 -10.15 -24.00 -23.40
C TYR A 238 -11.29 -23.54 -24.29
N ASP A 239 -11.22 -23.91 -25.56
CA ASP A 239 -12.21 -23.63 -26.60
C ASP A 239 -12.95 -24.94 -26.92
N GLY A 240 -14.03 -25.20 -26.19
CA GLY A 240 -14.86 -26.40 -26.33
C GLY A 240 -15.61 -26.74 -25.04
N ALA A 241 -16.15 -27.96 -24.96
CA ALA A 241 -16.87 -28.43 -23.79
C ALA A 241 -15.93 -29.07 -22.75
N ILE A 242 -16.03 -28.66 -21.49
CA ILE A 242 -15.38 -29.33 -20.35
C ILE A 242 -16.45 -30.08 -19.56
N VAL A 243 -16.22 -31.37 -19.32
CA VAL A 243 -17.07 -32.22 -18.49
C VAL A 243 -16.21 -32.79 -17.37
N VAL A 244 -16.55 -32.50 -16.11
CA VAL A 244 -15.85 -33.06 -14.95
C VAL A 244 -16.69 -34.17 -14.34
N ASN A 245 -16.11 -35.35 -14.25
CA ASN A 245 -16.72 -36.56 -13.72
C ASN A 245 -15.90 -37.07 -12.54
N VAL A 246 -16.58 -37.30 -11.41
CA VAL A 246 -15.97 -37.76 -10.16
C VAL A 246 -16.61 -39.08 -9.77
N GLY A 247 -15.82 -40.15 -9.76
CA GLY A 247 -16.32 -41.48 -9.38
C GLY A 247 -17.50 -42.00 -10.22
N GLY A 248 -17.66 -41.52 -11.46
CA GLY A 248 -18.75 -41.89 -12.36
C GLY A 248 -19.94 -40.92 -12.40
N HIS A 249 -19.90 -39.82 -11.62
CA HIS A 249 -20.91 -38.78 -11.61
C HIS A 249 -20.40 -37.48 -12.23
N ILE A 250 -21.14 -36.92 -13.19
CA ILE A 250 -20.85 -35.59 -13.75
C ILE A 250 -21.20 -34.54 -12.70
N VAL A 251 -20.19 -33.84 -12.21
CA VAL A 251 -20.33 -32.79 -11.19
C VAL A 251 -20.33 -31.39 -11.78
N TYR A 252 -19.73 -31.22 -12.97
CA TYR A 252 -19.63 -29.94 -13.64
C TYR A 252 -19.59 -30.13 -15.15
N ARG A 253 -20.28 -29.24 -15.88
CA ARG A 253 -20.22 -29.17 -17.33
C ARG A 253 -20.32 -27.71 -17.77
N ALA A 254 -19.40 -27.28 -18.62
CA ALA A 254 -19.44 -25.97 -19.24
C ALA A 254 -19.01 -26.04 -20.71
N ASP A 255 -19.53 -25.12 -21.51
CA ASP A 255 -19.21 -24.99 -22.94
C ASP A 255 -18.63 -23.60 -23.19
N PHE A 256 -17.43 -23.56 -23.77
CA PHE A 256 -16.66 -22.35 -23.98
C PHE A 256 -16.44 -22.00 -25.46
N GLY A 257 -17.01 -22.78 -26.40
CA GLY A 257 -16.91 -22.46 -27.82
C GLY A 257 -17.05 -23.66 -28.74
N ASN A 258 -15.93 -24.17 -29.25
CA ASN A 258 -15.91 -25.14 -30.34
C ASN A 258 -16.62 -26.46 -29.97
N PRO A 259 -17.79 -26.77 -30.57
CA PRO A 259 -18.58 -27.95 -30.21
C PRO A 259 -17.94 -29.28 -30.64
N LEU A 260 -16.87 -29.23 -31.45
CA LEU A 260 -16.12 -30.41 -31.88
C LEU A 260 -15.03 -30.82 -30.87
N ARG A 261 -14.73 -29.95 -29.89
CA ARG A 261 -13.75 -30.17 -28.84
C ARG A 261 -14.45 -30.51 -27.54
N GLU A 262 -14.04 -31.61 -26.93
CA GLU A 262 -14.58 -32.07 -25.66
C GLU A 262 -13.45 -32.61 -24.79
N LEU A 263 -13.34 -32.09 -23.58
CA LEU A 263 -12.41 -32.56 -22.56
C LEU A 263 -13.21 -33.17 -21.39
N GLU A 264 -13.05 -34.47 -21.20
CA GLU A 264 -13.59 -35.18 -20.05
C GLU A 264 -12.51 -35.27 -18.96
N VAL A 265 -12.73 -34.64 -17.81
CA VAL A 265 -11.84 -34.71 -16.65
C VAL A 265 -12.40 -35.73 -15.67
N ASN A 266 -11.75 -36.89 -15.62
CA ASN A 266 -12.13 -38.03 -14.81
C ASN A 266 -11.29 -38.05 -13.52
N VAL A 267 -11.92 -37.67 -12.42
CA VAL A 267 -11.33 -37.70 -11.07
C VAL A 267 -11.73 -38.99 -10.38
N ALA A 268 -10.74 -39.76 -9.91
CA ALA A 268 -10.98 -41.07 -9.32
C ALA A 268 -11.87 -41.00 -8.07
N SER A 269 -11.59 -40.06 -7.17
CA SER A 269 -12.38 -39.82 -5.95
C SER A 269 -12.29 -38.36 -5.49
N PRO A 270 -13.32 -37.84 -4.79
CA PRO A 270 -13.21 -36.55 -4.14
C PRO A 270 -12.20 -36.61 -2.98
N CYS A 271 -11.65 -35.47 -2.59
CA CYS A 271 -10.77 -35.42 -1.42
C CYS A 271 -11.56 -35.73 -0.14
N PRO A 272 -11.01 -36.53 0.79
CA PRO A 272 -11.67 -36.79 2.06
C PRO A 272 -11.77 -35.52 2.92
N GLN A 273 -12.87 -35.41 3.67
CA GLN A 273 -13.10 -34.29 4.60
C GLN A 273 -12.08 -34.28 5.76
N GLU A 274 -11.63 -35.47 6.21
CA GLU A 274 -10.63 -35.66 7.28
C GLU A 274 -9.58 -36.72 6.86
N GLY A 275 -8.31 -36.56 7.25
CA GLY A 275 -7.21 -37.52 6.98
C GLY A 275 -6.51 -37.36 5.62
N ASP A 276 -5.28 -37.86 5.42
CA ASP A 276 -4.46 -37.53 4.24
C ASP A 276 -4.95 -38.09 2.90
N CYS A 277 -4.78 -37.31 1.83
CA CYS A 277 -4.97 -37.75 0.45
C CYS A 277 -3.97 -38.81 -0.01
N GLY A 278 -3.02 -39.21 0.86
CA GLY A 278 -2.00 -40.24 0.64
C GLY A 278 -2.49 -41.69 0.74
N GLY A 279 -3.80 -41.91 0.79
CA GLY A 279 -4.39 -43.25 0.80
C GLY A 279 -4.40 -43.89 -0.59
N VAL A 280 -3.49 -44.86 -0.81
CA VAL A 280 -3.43 -45.84 -1.91
C VAL A 280 -2.78 -45.33 -3.22
N GLY A 281 -1.45 -45.42 -3.28
CA GLY A 281 -0.65 -45.25 -4.51
C GLY A 281 -0.13 -43.83 -4.74
N GLN A 282 0.92 -43.71 -5.56
CA GLN A 282 1.44 -42.41 -5.99
C GLN A 282 0.37 -41.71 -6.84
N ALA A 283 -0.08 -40.53 -6.41
CA ALA A 283 -1.05 -39.75 -7.15
C ALA A 283 -0.54 -39.52 -8.58
N SER A 284 -1.40 -39.68 -9.58
CA SER A 284 -0.99 -39.68 -10.99
C SER A 284 -2.04 -39.02 -11.86
N TYR A 285 -1.59 -38.64 -13.05
CA TYR A 285 -2.45 -38.14 -14.11
C TYR A 285 -2.14 -38.88 -15.42
N GLN A 286 -3.16 -39.05 -16.25
CA GLN A 286 -3.07 -39.69 -17.55
C GLN A 286 -3.96 -38.94 -18.55
N ILE A 287 -3.41 -38.59 -19.70
CA ILE A 287 -4.14 -37.97 -20.81
C ILE A 287 -4.35 -39.01 -21.90
N LEU A 288 -5.61 -39.24 -22.24
CA LEU A 288 -6.03 -40.04 -23.38
C LEU A 288 -6.49 -39.12 -24.50
N ARG A 289 -6.02 -39.37 -25.72
CA ARG A 289 -6.47 -38.64 -26.90
C ARG A 289 -7.31 -39.53 -27.79
N HIS A 290 -8.32 -38.95 -28.43
CA HIS A 290 -9.13 -39.67 -29.41
C HIS A 290 -8.43 -39.69 -30.78
N VAL A 291 -8.04 -40.88 -31.23
CA VAL A 291 -7.42 -41.13 -32.54
C VAL A 291 -8.26 -42.19 -33.25
N SER A 292 -8.79 -41.85 -34.43
CA SER A 292 -9.48 -42.80 -35.32
C SER A 292 -10.59 -43.64 -34.65
N GLY A 293 -11.35 -43.06 -33.72
CA GLY A 293 -12.47 -43.75 -33.05
C GLY A 293 -12.11 -44.44 -31.74
N LYS A 294 -10.85 -44.38 -31.28
CA LYS A 294 -10.39 -44.99 -30.02
C LYS A 294 -9.61 -43.98 -29.19
N PHE A 295 -9.64 -44.16 -27.86
CA PHE A 295 -8.80 -43.42 -26.95
C PHE A 295 -7.46 -44.14 -26.78
N GLU A 296 -6.38 -43.44 -27.06
CA GLU A 296 -5.01 -43.94 -26.90
C GLU A 296 -4.30 -43.15 -25.79
N ASP A 297 -3.50 -43.86 -24.98
CA ASP A 297 -2.63 -43.26 -23.97
C ASP A 297 -1.63 -42.33 -24.65
N PHE A 298 -1.60 -41.07 -24.21
CA PHE A 298 -0.74 -40.06 -24.80
C PHE A 298 0.34 -39.55 -23.84
N LEU A 299 -0.04 -39.30 -22.59
CA LEU A 299 0.85 -38.82 -21.56
C LEU A 299 0.45 -39.43 -20.22
N THR A 300 1.42 -39.89 -19.45
CA THR A 300 1.22 -40.32 -18.06
C THR A 300 2.30 -39.68 -17.21
N GLY A 301 1.90 -39.14 -16.06
CA GLY A 301 2.81 -38.53 -15.11
C GLY A 301 2.38 -38.80 -13.68
N TYR A 302 3.26 -38.46 -12.75
CA TYR A 302 3.03 -38.61 -11.33
C TYR A 302 2.95 -37.22 -10.69
N ILE A 303 1.98 -37.04 -9.81
CA ILE A 303 1.85 -35.83 -9.00
C ILE A 303 2.86 -35.98 -7.86
N SER A 304 3.83 -35.07 -7.79
CA SER A 304 4.78 -35.06 -6.69
C SER A 304 4.04 -34.84 -5.37
N SER A 305 4.25 -35.72 -4.41
CA SER A 305 3.78 -35.54 -3.03
C SER A 305 4.62 -34.50 -2.26
N ASP A 306 5.73 -34.00 -2.84
CA ASP A 306 6.69 -33.15 -2.12
C ASP A 306 6.15 -31.73 -1.81
N PHE A 307 4.94 -31.38 -2.22
CA PHE A 307 4.21 -30.21 -1.72
C PHE A 307 3.76 -30.36 -0.25
N ASP A 308 4.05 -31.49 0.41
CA ASP A 308 3.39 -31.90 1.66
C ASP A 308 3.73 -31.08 2.91
N ASP A 309 4.75 -30.22 2.91
CA ASP A 309 5.09 -29.49 4.13
C ASP A 309 4.31 -28.18 4.31
N SER A 310 3.79 -27.50 3.28
CA SER A 310 3.03 -26.24 3.48
C SER A 310 1.82 -26.12 2.57
N LEU A 311 0.68 -25.69 3.13
CA LEU A 311 -0.52 -25.44 2.34
C LEU A 311 -0.27 -24.27 1.38
N PRO A 312 -0.64 -24.40 0.09
CA PRO A 312 -0.53 -23.31 -0.87
C PRO A 312 -1.30 -22.09 -0.39
N GLN A 313 -0.72 -20.92 -0.63
CA GLN A 313 -1.21 -19.65 -0.11
C GLN A 313 -1.53 -18.70 -1.24
N PRO A 314 -2.67 -18.01 -1.20
CA PRO A 314 -3.00 -17.03 -2.23
C PRO A 314 -2.00 -15.88 -2.23
N GLY A 315 -1.57 -15.48 -3.43
CA GLY A 315 -0.82 -14.26 -3.74
C GLY A 315 -1.68 -13.13 -4.35
N ILE A 316 -3.02 -13.25 -4.22
CA ILE A 316 -4.00 -12.20 -4.49
C ILE A 316 -4.29 -11.37 -3.23
N ARG A 317 -4.96 -10.21 -3.38
CA ARG A 317 -5.35 -9.38 -2.23
C ARG A 317 -6.18 -10.18 -1.21
N GLN A 318 -5.89 -9.99 0.06
CA GLN A 318 -6.57 -10.67 1.16
C GLN A 318 -7.48 -9.71 1.92
N ARG A 319 -8.45 -10.25 2.66
CA ARG A 319 -9.14 -9.47 3.69
C ARG A 319 -8.18 -9.13 4.80
N LEU A 320 -8.45 -8.04 5.53
CA LEU A 320 -7.66 -7.71 6.71
C LEU A 320 -7.69 -8.88 7.72
N TYR A 321 -6.55 -9.10 8.38
CA TYR A 321 -6.30 -10.18 9.36
C TYR A 321 -6.27 -11.62 8.80
N GLU A 322 -6.63 -11.84 7.54
CA GLU A 322 -6.43 -13.10 6.82
C GLU A 322 -4.99 -13.17 6.27
N ILE A 323 -4.01 -13.16 7.18
CA ILE A 323 -2.58 -13.17 6.83
C ILE A 323 -2.19 -14.57 6.35
N PRO A 324 -1.67 -14.75 5.12
CA PRO A 324 -1.17 -16.05 4.69
C PRO A 324 0.10 -16.45 5.45
N ARG A 325 0.06 -17.61 6.13
CA ARG A 325 1.09 -18.10 7.09
C ARG A 325 2.05 -19.15 6.52
N LEU A 326 3.35 -18.86 6.49
CA LEU A 326 4.35 -19.71 5.84
C LEU A 326 4.88 -20.89 6.70
N TYR A 327 4.07 -21.41 7.63
CA TYR A 327 4.54 -22.45 8.56
C TYR A 327 4.33 -23.86 8.02
N PRO A 328 5.29 -24.79 8.24
CA PRO A 328 5.08 -26.20 7.92
C PRO A 328 3.82 -26.76 8.59
N ARG A 329 3.12 -27.73 7.99
CA ARG A 329 1.89 -28.34 8.52
C ARG A 329 2.08 -28.92 9.91
N ALA A 330 3.24 -29.53 10.16
CA ALA A 330 3.61 -30.08 11.47
C ALA A 330 4.04 -29.02 12.50
N SER A 331 4.06 -27.73 12.13
CA SER A 331 4.50 -26.66 13.02
C SER A 331 3.55 -26.50 14.22
N PRO A 332 4.08 -26.36 15.45
CA PRO A 332 3.26 -26.02 16.62
C PRO A 332 2.51 -24.69 16.49
N MET A 333 2.91 -23.83 15.54
CA MET A 333 2.18 -22.61 15.22
C MET A 333 0.75 -22.88 14.72
N TRP A 334 0.43 -24.08 14.21
CA TRP A 334 -0.95 -24.41 13.83
C TRP A 334 -1.84 -24.78 15.01
N ASN A 335 -1.27 -24.97 16.21
CA ASN A 335 -2.05 -25.24 17.41
C ASN A 335 -2.99 -24.07 17.69
N GLU A 336 -4.29 -24.38 17.81
CA GLU A 336 -5.32 -23.39 18.08
C GLU A 336 -5.01 -22.56 19.32
N SER A 337 -4.56 -23.19 20.42
CA SER A 337 -4.22 -22.47 21.66
C SER A 337 -3.08 -21.46 21.49
N VAL A 338 -2.06 -21.79 20.68
CA VAL A 338 -0.96 -20.88 20.34
C VAL A 338 -1.49 -19.71 19.51
N GLN A 339 -2.35 -19.99 18.54
CA GLN A 339 -2.96 -18.97 17.68
C GLN A 339 -3.87 -18.03 18.46
N ILE A 340 -4.69 -18.55 19.36
CA ILE A 340 -5.52 -17.76 20.27
C ILE A 340 -4.63 -16.87 21.14
N LEU A 341 -3.55 -17.41 21.71
CA LEU A 341 -2.63 -16.64 22.55
C LEU A 341 -1.99 -15.46 21.78
N ILE A 342 -1.51 -15.68 20.57
CA ILE A 342 -0.92 -14.62 19.71
C ILE A 342 -1.97 -13.56 19.38
N LYS A 343 -3.15 -14.00 18.94
CA LYS A 343 -4.28 -13.15 18.58
C LYS A 343 -4.75 -12.29 19.75
N CYS A 344 -4.99 -12.89 20.92
CA CYS A 344 -5.38 -12.16 22.13
C CYS A 344 -4.29 -11.18 22.60
N THR A 345 -3.01 -11.54 22.45
CA THR A 345 -1.90 -10.64 22.78
C THR A 345 -1.91 -9.40 21.90
N ALA A 346 -2.04 -9.57 20.59
CA ALA A 346 -2.17 -8.45 19.64
C ALA A 346 -3.41 -7.59 19.95
N GLN A 347 -4.55 -8.20 20.27
CA GLN A 347 -5.75 -7.46 20.68
C GLN A 347 -5.52 -6.61 21.94
N SER A 348 -4.88 -7.16 22.97
CA SER A 348 -4.59 -6.41 24.20
C SER A 348 -3.67 -5.21 23.95
N ILE A 349 -2.63 -5.39 23.11
CA ILE A 349 -1.75 -4.29 22.71
C ILE A 349 -2.51 -3.26 21.89
N MET A 350 -3.38 -3.67 20.96
CA MET A 350 -4.18 -2.72 20.18
C MET A 350 -5.15 -1.93 21.05
N ARG A 351 -5.84 -2.57 22.01
CA ARG A 351 -6.74 -1.87 22.94
C ARG A 351 -5.99 -0.83 23.76
N TRP A 352 -4.77 -1.16 24.21
CA TRP A 352 -3.89 -0.18 24.85
C TRP A 352 -3.53 0.96 23.89
N LEU A 353 -3.02 0.64 22.69
CA LEU A 353 -2.57 1.63 21.71
C LEU A 353 -3.65 2.66 21.41
N LEU A 354 -4.89 2.20 21.21
CA LEU A 354 -6.05 3.06 20.94
C LEU A 354 -6.41 4.01 22.09
N GLY A 355 -6.10 3.63 23.33
CA GLY A 355 -6.36 4.42 24.54
C GLY A 355 -5.23 5.37 24.92
N VAL A 356 -4.13 5.41 24.16
CA VAL A 356 -2.99 6.31 24.46
C VAL A 356 -3.43 7.77 24.29
N PRO A 357 -3.28 8.62 25.33
CA PRO A 357 -3.58 10.04 25.26
C PRO A 357 -2.59 10.78 24.36
N LEU A 358 -3.11 11.75 23.62
CA LEU A 358 -2.37 12.54 22.65
C LEU A 358 -2.47 14.04 22.97
N SER A 359 -1.38 14.74 22.69
CA SER A 359 -1.32 16.21 22.70
C SER A 359 -0.67 16.72 21.41
N PRO A 360 -0.98 17.97 20.99
CA PRO A 360 -0.35 18.56 19.82
C PRO A 360 1.17 18.65 19.97
N GLN A 361 1.92 18.35 18.90
CA GLN A 361 3.37 18.51 18.86
C GLN A 361 3.80 19.60 17.87
N THR A 362 5.03 20.08 18.03
CA THR A 362 5.54 21.29 17.38
C THR A 362 6.79 21.06 16.55
N ASP A 363 7.02 19.85 16.01
CA ASP A 363 8.22 19.57 15.20
C ASP A 363 7.90 18.91 13.85
N SER A 364 6.72 18.28 13.72
CA SER A 364 6.36 17.45 12.56
C SER A 364 4.87 17.08 12.59
N PRO A 365 4.27 16.72 11.44
CA PRO A 365 2.89 16.25 11.39
C PRO A 365 2.71 14.99 12.26
N GLY A 366 1.95 15.14 13.34
CA GLY A 366 1.74 14.07 14.32
C GLY A 366 1.33 14.58 15.69
N PHE A 367 1.53 13.76 16.71
CA PHE A 367 1.12 14.04 18.09
C PHE A 367 2.22 13.62 19.07
N SER A 368 2.34 14.34 20.17
CA SER A 368 3.02 13.85 21.37
C SER A 368 2.09 12.87 22.09
N ALA A 369 2.66 11.79 22.61
CA ALA A 369 1.92 10.69 23.19
C ALA A 369 2.34 10.42 24.64
N GLU A 370 1.39 10.02 25.47
CA GLU A 370 1.63 9.66 26.86
C GLU A 370 1.33 8.16 27.12
N PRO A 371 2.16 7.23 26.61
CA PRO A 371 1.87 5.79 26.58
C PRO A 371 1.64 5.14 27.95
N LEU A 372 2.14 5.77 29.02
CA LEU A 372 2.05 5.29 30.41
C LEU A 372 0.86 5.87 31.18
N ARG A 373 0.10 6.80 30.59
CA ARG A 373 -1.03 7.48 31.23
C ARG A 373 -2.35 6.95 30.69
N GLN A 374 -3.37 6.88 31.54
CA GLN A 374 -4.75 6.66 31.09
C GLN A 374 -5.38 8.00 30.67
N ALA A 375 -6.14 7.98 29.58
CA ALA A 375 -6.82 9.17 29.08
C ALA A 375 -7.93 9.62 30.03
N ALA A 376 -8.06 10.94 30.21
CA ALA A 376 -9.22 11.52 30.87
C ALA A 376 -10.45 11.48 29.95
N GLU A 377 -11.65 11.63 30.52
CA GLU A 377 -12.88 11.70 29.71
C GLU A 377 -12.84 12.90 28.76
N GLY A 378 -13.10 12.66 27.47
CA GLY A 378 -13.09 13.69 26.43
C GLY A 378 -11.70 14.10 25.93
N GLU A 379 -10.63 13.46 26.41
CA GLU A 379 -9.27 13.71 25.93
C GLU A 379 -9.01 13.08 24.55
N MET A 380 -8.14 13.70 23.76
CA MET A 380 -7.72 13.16 22.47
C MET A 380 -6.90 11.89 22.67
N THR A 381 -7.27 10.83 21.96
CA THR A 381 -6.56 9.54 21.97
C THR A 381 -6.25 9.09 20.56
N VAL A 382 -5.39 8.08 20.43
CA VAL A 382 -5.10 7.43 19.14
C VAL A 382 -6.38 6.97 18.43
N SER A 383 -7.36 6.42 19.15
CA SER A 383 -8.63 6.00 18.55
C SER A 383 -9.42 7.12 17.86
N LEU A 384 -9.31 8.36 18.36
CA LEU A 384 -10.01 9.51 17.78
C LEU A 384 -9.27 10.08 16.56
N VAL A 385 -7.95 9.91 16.50
CA VAL A 385 -7.10 10.34 15.37
C VAL A 385 -7.26 9.44 14.16
N LEU A 386 -7.48 8.14 14.37
CA LEU A 386 -7.70 7.16 13.32
C LEU A 386 -9.06 7.36 12.64
N GLY A 387 -9.13 7.13 11.33
CA GLY A 387 -10.37 7.27 10.57
C GLY A 387 -11.45 6.27 10.96
N ASN A 388 -11.05 5.08 11.42
CA ASN A 388 -11.93 4.05 11.95
C ASN A 388 -11.34 3.47 13.24
N VAL A 389 -12.21 2.88 14.06
CA VAL A 389 -11.78 2.04 15.17
C VAL A 389 -11.42 0.66 14.62
N PRO A 390 -10.16 0.18 14.77
CA PRO A 390 -9.73 -1.12 14.25
C PRO A 390 -10.59 -2.28 14.75
N SER A 391 -11.12 -3.07 13.82
CA SER A 391 -12.03 -4.18 14.09
C SER A 391 -11.38 -5.32 14.88
N ILE A 392 -10.06 -5.44 14.87
CA ILE A 392 -9.29 -6.40 15.70
C ILE A 392 -9.74 -6.43 17.17
N ILE A 393 -10.16 -5.29 17.75
CA ILE A 393 -10.60 -5.25 19.15
C ILE A 393 -11.95 -5.96 19.39
N SER A 394 -12.75 -6.11 18.34
CA SER A 394 -14.09 -6.70 18.34
C SER A 394 -14.12 -8.13 17.82
N LEU A 395 -13.05 -8.59 17.14
CA LEU A 395 -12.98 -9.95 16.61
C LEU A 395 -12.97 -10.98 17.75
N GLN A 396 -13.85 -11.99 17.64
CA GLN A 396 -13.93 -13.08 18.60
C GLN A 396 -13.03 -14.22 18.16
N TRP A 397 -11.82 -14.25 18.73
CA TRP A 397 -10.82 -15.29 18.43
C TRP A 397 -10.69 -16.35 19.53
N GLY A 398 -11.57 -16.34 20.54
CA GLY A 398 -11.46 -17.18 21.73
C GLY A 398 -10.94 -16.40 22.94
N SER A 399 -10.77 -17.09 24.07
CA SER A 399 -10.39 -16.48 25.35
C SER A 399 -9.05 -17.01 25.83
N SER A 400 -8.06 -16.13 25.94
CA SER A 400 -6.87 -16.30 26.79
C SER A 400 -7.05 -15.43 28.03
N PRO A 401 -6.46 -15.77 29.20
CA PRO A 401 -6.34 -14.80 30.29
C PRO A 401 -5.82 -13.49 29.70
N CYS A 402 -6.50 -12.38 30.00
CA CYS A 402 -6.23 -11.07 29.44
C CYS A 402 -5.29 -10.33 30.39
N PRO A 403 -3.95 -10.48 30.27
CA PRO A 403 -3.04 -9.69 31.06
C PRO A 403 -3.25 -8.21 30.71
N HIS A 404 -3.25 -7.35 31.72
CA HIS A 404 -3.10 -5.93 31.50
C HIS A 404 -1.76 -5.67 30.81
N VAL A 405 -1.74 -4.76 29.83
CA VAL A 405 -0.50 -4.32 29.21
C VAL A 405 0.26 -3.50 30.26
N THR A 406 1.40 -4.03 30.71
CA THR A 406 2.35 -3.32 31.58
C THR A 406 3.56 -2.94 30.76
N PHE A 407 4.17 -1.79 31.07
CA PHE A 407 5.36 -1.29 30.40
C PHE A 407 6.52 -1.24 31.38
N LYS A 408 7.72 -1.56 30.89
CA LYS A 408 8.94 -1.17 31.57
C LYS A 408 9.36 0.22 31.10
N SER A 409 9.87 1.03 32.00
CA SER A 409 10.37 2.37 31.64
C SER A 409 11.61 2.25 30.73
N PRO A 410 11.87 3.22 29.83
CA PRO A 410 13.10 3.24 29.03
C PRO A 410 14.37 3.13 29.88
N ALA A 411 14.40 3.77 31.05
CA ALA A 411 15.52 3.70 31.98
C ALA A 411 15.79 2.27 32.48
N GLU A 412 14.74 1.52 32.83
CA GLU A 412 14.87 0.11 33.23
C GLU A 412 15.35 -0.77 32.08
N VAL A 413 14.83 -0.55 30.86
CA VAL A 413 15.17 -1.34 29.68
C VAL A 413 16.61 -1.08 29.23
N HIS A 414 17.06 0.17 29.22
CA HIS A 414 18.46 0.51 28.89
C HIS A 414 19.45 -0.09 29.89
N SER A 415 19.11 -0.11 31.19
CA SER A 415 19.94 -0.78 32.20
C SER A 415 20.01 -2.29 32.01
N ILE A 416 18.92 -2.92 31.57
CA ILE A 416 18.90 -4.35 31.22
C ILE A 416 19.79 -4.58 29.99
N LEU A 417 19.75 -3.67 29.01
CA LEU A 417 20.39 -3.81 27.70
C LEU A 417 21.86 -3.46 27.63
N SER A 418 22.36 -2.60 28.52
CA SER A 418 23.80 -2.36 28.68
C SER A 418 24.56 -3.66 28.96
N ASP A 419 23.93 -4.63 29.65
CA ASP A 419 24.51 -5.94 29.93
C ASP A 419 24.57 -6.88 28.71
N TYR A 420 23.80 -6.62 27.64
CA TYR A 420 23.71 -7.48 26.44
C TYR A 420 24.61 -7.07 25.28
N SER A 421 25.29 -5.91 25.37
CA SER A 421 26.11 -5.32 24.30
C SER A 421 27.33 -6.15 23.83
N LYS A 422 27.51 -7.39 24.32
CA LYS A 422 28.60 -8.29 23.95
C LYS A 422 28.24 -9.45 22.99
N SER A 423 26.98 -9.57 22.54
CA SER A 423 26.58 -10.69 21.66
C SER A 423 26.03 -10.24 20.31
N GLY A 424 26.93 -9.84 19.41
CA GLY A 424 26.61 -9.53 18.02
C GLY A 424 26.43 -10.82 17.21
N ASN A 425 25.18 -11.24 16.97
CA ASN A 425 24.89 -12.24 15.93
C ASN A 425 23.41 -12.28 15.46
N GLY A 426 22.62 -11.24 15.73
CA GLY A 426 21.28 -11.07 15.16
C GLY A 426 21.29 -9.98 14.09
N GLY A 427 20.71 -10.23 12.92
CA GLY A 427 20.46 -9.16 11.94
C GLY A 427 19.65 -8.01 12.55
N PHE A 428 19.71 -6.82 11.94
CA PHE A 428 19.14 -5.56 12.47
C PHE A 428 17.70 -5.69 12.97
N THR A 429 16.82 -6.37 12.22
CA THR A 429 15.43 -6.65 12.61
C THR A 429 15.33 -7.52 13.87
N GLY A 430 16.16 -8.56 14.00
CA GLY A 430 16.15 -9.45 15.17
C GLY A 430 16.59 -8.76 16.46
N TYR A 431 17.49 -7.77 16.36
CA TYR A 431 17.88 -6.93 17.49
C TYR A 431 16.71 -6.05 17.94
N ARG A 432 16.04 -5.35 17.02
CA ARG A 432 14.86 -4.51 17.32
C ARG A 432 13.69 -5.30 17.90
N LEU A 433 13.42 -6.51 17.43
CA LEU A 433 12.39 -7.36 18.01
C LEU A 433 12.76 -7.79 19.44
N THR A 434 14.03 -8.11 19.68
CA THR A 434 14.50 -8.46 21.04
C THR A 434 14.37 -7.26 21.98
N TYR A 435 14.68 -6.07 21.48
CA TYR A 435 14.52 -4.79 22.18
C TYR A 435 13.07 -4.53 22.57
N LEU A 436 12.13 -4.73 21.64
CA LEU A 436 10.69 -4.58 21.86
C LEU A 436 10.14 -5.52 22.95
N LEU A 437 10.66 -6.75 23.05
CA LEU A 437 10.24 -7.70 24.09
C LEU A 437 10.53 -7.19 25.51
N GLU A 438 11.56 -6.36 25.71
CA GLU A 438 11.84 -5.82 27.04
C GLU A 438 10.85 -4.72 27.44
N PHE A 439 10.32 -3.96 26.49
CA PHE A 439 9.28 -2.95 26.73
C PHE A 439 7.90 -3.56 26.96
N PHE A 440 7.59 -4.67 26.27
CA PHE A 440 6.30 -5.33 26.31
C PHE A 440 6.40 -6.72 26.98
N PRO A 441 6.32 -6.80 28.32
CA PRO A 441 6.20 -8.05 29.07
C PRO A 441 5.18 -9.04 28.49
N ILE A 442 4.02 -8.56 28.02
CA ILE A 442 3.00 -9.41 27.40
C ILE A 442 3.52 -10.16 26.14
N LEU A 443 4.33 -9.49 25.29
CA LEU A 443 4.97 -10.13 24.14
C LEU A 443 6.06 -11.11 24.59
N LYS A 444 6.80 -10.77 25.64
CA LYS A 444 7.86 -11.63 26.20
C LYS A 444 7.28 -12.90 26.81
N ASP A 445 6.16 -12.80 27.51
CA ASP A 445 5.44 -13.93 28.10
C ASP A 445 4.85 -14.84 27.02
N MET A 446 4.18 -14.25 26.01
CA MET A 446 3.71 -14.97 24.83
C MET A 446 4.86 -15.72 24.15
N ALA A 447 5.95 -15.02 23.83
CA ALA A 447 7.10 -15.61 23.17
C ALA A 447 7.73 -16.72 24.03
N SER A 448 7.75 -16.58 25.37
CA SER A 448 8.28 -17.62 26.26
C SER A 448 7.40 -18.87 26.29
N LYS A 449 6.07 -18.72 26.31
CA LYS A 449 5.11 -19.82 26.23
C LYS A 449 5.24 -20.60 24.92
N VAL A 450 5.28 -19.90 23.78
CA VAL A 450 5.50 -20.54 22.47
C VAL A 450 6.91 -21.15 22.38
N GLY A 451 7.89 -20.50 22.99
CA GLY A 451 9.26 -20.99 23.08
C GLY A 451 9.41 -22.34 23.81
N ALA A 452 8.47 -22.69 24.69
CA ALA A 452 8.46 -24.00 25.36
C ALA A 452 8.29 -25.15 24.37
N GLU A 453 7.56 -24.94 23.27
CA GLU A 453 7.35 -25.94 22.20
C GLU A 453 8.47 -25.92 21.15
N CYS A 454 9.34 -24.90 21.18
CA CYS A 454 10.45 -24.77 20.24
C CYS A 454 11.61 -25.73 20.57
N GLN A 455 12.17 -26.34 19.53
CA GLN A 455 13.30 -27.27 19.59
C GLN A 455 14.62 -26.68 19.06
N CYS A 456 14.65 -25.38 18.70
CA CYS A 456 15.90 -24.76 18.23
C CYS A 456 16.95 -24.70 19.34
N SER A 457 18.23 -24.70 18.95
CA SER A 457 19.38 -24.73 19.87
C SER A 457 19.34 -23.62 20.93
N GLU A 458 18.94 -22.40 20.54
CA GLU A 458 18.80 -21.27 21.47
C GLU A 458 17.70 -21.50 22.51
N CYS A 459 16.51 -21.96 22.11
CA CYS A 459 15.43 -22.27 23.05
C CYS A 459 15.80 -23.45 23.96
N SER A 460 16.55 -24.43 23.46
CA SER A 460 17.08 -25.53 24.27
C SER A 460 18.11 -25.05 25.31
N ILE A 461 18.90 -24.04 24.99
CA ILE A 461 19.86 -23.41 25.93
C ILE A 461 19.12 -22.59 26.98
N VAL A 462 18.14 -21.77 26.59
CA VAL A 462 17.31 -20.98 27.53
C VAL A 462 16.58 -21.87 28.53
N LYS A 463 16.07 -23.02 28.09
CA LYS A 463 15.48 -24.05 28.98
C LYS A 463 16.47 -24.57 30.04
N ARG A 464 17.78 -24.50 29.78
CA ARG A 464 18.85 -25.04 30.64
C ARG A 464 19.60 -23.96 31.43
N ARG A 465 19.64 -22.71 30.96
CA ARG A 465 20.33 -21.56 31.58
C ARG A 465 19.56 -20.28 31.26
N SER A 466 19.23 -19.48 32.28
CA SER A 466 18.51 -18.19 32.16
C SER A 466 19.38 -17.08 31.53
N VAL A 467 19.85 -17.28 30.30
CA VAL A 467 20.54 -16.25 29.51
C VAL A 467 19.52 -15.67 28.52
N ALA A 468 19.48 -14.34 28.33
CA ALA A 468 18.61 -13.82 27.29
C ALA A 468 19.13 -14.21 25.91
N SER A 469 18.25 -14.86 25.16
CA SER A 469 18.52 -15.32 23.80
C SER A 469 18.01 -14.29 22.79
N THR A 470 18.81 -14.04 21.77
CA THR A 470 18.39 -13.27 20.59
C THR A 470 17.32 -14.03 19.79
N LEU A 471 16.39 -13.29 19.18
CA LEU A 471 15.36 -13.86 18.29
C LEU A 471 15.96 -14.19 16.91
N ARG A 472 16.38 -15.45 16.71
CA ARG A 472 16.96 -15.92 15.44
C ARG A 472 15.90 -16.32 14.40
N PRO A 473 16.19 -16.20 13.09
CA PRO A 473 15.36 -16.79 12.03
C PRO A 473 15.09 -18.28 12.28
N GLY A 474 13.88 -18.76 11.94
CA GLY A 474 13.46 -20.15 12.16
C GLY A 474 13.06 -20.50 13.59
N CYS A 475 13.15 -19.58 14.55
CA CYS A 475 12.69 -19.79 15.92
C CYS A 475 11.19 -19.51 16.08
N LEU A 476 10.43 -20.42 16.71
CA LEU A 476 8.99 -20.22 16.97
C LEU A 476 8.70 -18.96 17.81
N ARG A 477 9.63 -18.57 18.70
CA ARG A 477 9.50 -17.32 19.49
C ARG A 477 9.48 -16.09 18.60
N ARG A 478 10.36 -16.06 17.60
CA ARG A 478 10.44 -14.97 16.64
C ARG A 478 9.18 -14.93 15.78
N LEU A 479 8.77 -16.09 15.25
CA LEU A 479 7.58 -16.22 14.41
C LEU A 479 6.31 -15.74 15.14
N ALA A 480 6.13 -16.10 16.42
CA ALA A 480 4.99 -15.64 17.21
C ALA A 480 4.97 -14.11 17.41
N VAL A 481 6.14 -13.49 17.59
CA VAL A 481 6.25 -12.02 17.70
C VAL A 481 5.96 -11.36 16.36
N GLU A 482 6.50 -11.91 15.26
CA GLU A 482 6.23 -11.41 13.91
C GLU A 482 4.74 -11.48 13.57
N GLU A 483 4.04 -12.58 13.88
CA GLU A 483 2.58 -12.69 13.70
C GLU A 483 1.80 -11.66 14.52
N ALA A 484 2.17 -11.46 15.78
CA ALA A 484 1.52 -10.45 16.62
C ALA A 484 1.71 -9.04 16.03
N LEU A 485 2.91 -8.72 15.54
CA LEU A 485 3.20 -7.44 14.89
C LEU A 485 2.48 -7.29 13.55
N LEU A 486 2.33 -8.36 12.77
CA LEU A 486 1.54 -8.33 11.54
C LEU A 486 0.06 -8.06 11.84
N LEU A 487 -0.52 -8.72 12.85
CA LEU A 487 -1.89 -8.43 13.27
C LEU A 487 -2.07 -6.97 13.73
N LEU A 488 -1.07 -6.42 14.45
CA LEU A 488 -1.07 -5.01 14.84
C LEU A 488 -0.95 -4.07 13.64
N ALA A 489 -0.09 -4.37 12.67
CA ALA A 489 0.05 -3.59 11.44
C ALA A 489 -1.26 -3.59 10.62
N HIS A 490 -1.93 -4.74 10.52
CA HIS A 490 -3.29 -4.82 9.94
C HIS A 490 -4.30 -4.00 10.75
N GLY A 491 -4.16 -3.94 12.09
CA GLY A 491 -4.95 -3.05 12.94
C GLY A 491 -4.73 -1.57 12.65
N VAL A 492 -3.48 -1.14 12.44
CA VAL A 492 -3.16 0.22 12.01
C VAL A 492 -3.76 0.50 10.63
N ALA A 493 -3.62 -0.41 9.68
CA ALA A 493 -4.20 -0.26 8.34
C ALA A 493 -5.74 -0.17 8.36
N ASP A 494 -6.41 -0.99 9.18
CA ASP A 494 -7.86 -0.91 9.42
C ASP A 494 -8.25 0.46 9.98
N GLY A 495 -7.49 0.96 10.96
CA GLY A 495 -7.67 2.30 11.51
C GLY A 495 -7.53 3.42 10.46
N PHE A 496 -6.70 3.19 9.44
CA PHE A 496 -6.53 4.07 8.28
C PHE A 496 -7.62 3.92 7.20
N CYS A 497 -8.68 3.15 7.48
CA CYS A 497 -9.79 2.84 6.57
C CYS A 497 -9.42 1.98 5.36
N VAL A 498 -8.41 1.12 5.48
CA VAL A 498 -8.08 0.14 4.44
C VAL A 498 -9.10 -1.01 4.46
N ASP A 499 -9.51 -1.50 3.28
CA ASP A 499 -10.50 -2.59 3.14
C ASP A 499 -9.87 -3.97 2.90
N THR A 500 -8.68 -3.98 2.29
CA THR A 500 -7.98 -5.17 1.80
C THR A 500 -6.47 -5.02 1.99
N ALA A 501 -5.78 -6.14 2.17
CA ALA A 501 -4.32 -6.17 2.30
C ALA A 501 -3.67 -6.80 1.06
N SER A 502 -2.46 -6.36 0.74
CA SER A 502 -1.60 -7.06 -0.21
C SER A 502 -1.11 -8.38 0.41
N SER A 503 -0.97 -9.41 -0.41
CA SER A 503 -0.38 -10.69 -0.05
C SER A 503 1.13 -10.75 -0.34
N VAL A 504 1.86 -9.65 -0.13
CA VAL A 504 3.31 -9.56 -0.39
C VAL A 504 4.05 -10.77 0.20
N SER A 505 4.89 -11.48 -0.55
CA SER A 505 5.55 -12.71 -0.08
C SER A 505 6.45 -12.48 1.14
N ASN A 506 7.20 -11.37 1.17
CA ASN A 506 8.07 -10.98 2.27
C ASN A 506 7.36 -9.99 3.22
N THR A 507 7.11 -10.40 4.45
CA THR A 507 6.47 -9.59 5.49
C THR A 507 7.44 -8.84 6.40
N THR A 508 8.76 -9.02 6.19
CA THR A 508 9.82 -8.44 7.05
C THR A 508 9.69 -6.92 7.16
N ASP A 509 9.40 -6.25 6.05
CA ASP A 509 9.26 -4.80 6.00
C ASP A 509 8.06 -4.30 6.81
N ILE A 510 6.93 -5.03 6.79
CA ILE A 510 5.74 -4.70 7.60
C ILE A 510 6.07 -4.85 9.10
N VAL A 511 6.74 -5.94 9.47
CA VAL A 511 7.19 -6.19 10.84
C VAL A 511 8.16 -5.10 11.31
N GLU A 512 9.12 -4.71 10.46
CA GLU A 512 10.06 -3.64 10.78
C GLU A 512 9.37 -2.29 10.95
N GLY A 513 8.40 -1.98 10.10
CA GLY A 513 7.58 -0.78 10.22
C GLY A 513 6.81 -0.74 11.54
N MET A 514 6.12 -1.84 11.89
CA MET A 514 5.37 -1.93 13.13
C MET A 514 6.28 -1.86 14.37
N ALA A 515 7.45 -2.49 14.33
CA ALA A 515 8.44 -2.39 15.40
C ALA A 515 8.96 -0.94 15.53
N THR A 516 9.21 -0.24 14.42
CA THR A 516 9.60 1.18 14.42
C THR A 516 8.52 2.03 15.09
N LEU A 517 7.26 1.84 14.70
CA LEU A 517 6.12 2.57 15.23
C LEU A 517 5.99 2.41 16.74
N LEU A 518 6.08 1.18 17.26
CA LEU A 518 5.97 0.94 18.71
C LEU A 518 7.15 1.51 19.49
N LEU A 519 8.36 1.51 18.91
CA LEU A 519 9.54 2.09 19.56
C LEU A 519 9.47 3.61 19.59
N GLU A 520 9.10 4.25 18.48
CA GLU A 520 8.86 5.70 18.40
C GLU A 520 7.81 6.16 19.44
N LEU A 521 6.74 5.38 19.60
CA LEU A 521 5.70 5.66 20.59
C LEU A 521 6.21 5.60 22.04
N ILE A 522 7.14 4.70 22.36
CA ILE A 522 7.59 4.46 23.74
C ILE A 522 8.80 5.31 24.10
N GLU A 523 9.79 5.36 23.21
CA GLU A 523 11.06 6.04 23.42
C GLU A 523 10.92 7.53 23.17
N ASP A 524 10.41 7.89 21.98
CA ASP A 524 10.31 9.28 21.56
C ASP A 524 9.02 9.93 22.06
N ARG A 525 8.05 9.11 22.50
CA ARG A 525 6.72 9.55 22.95
C ARG A 525 5.99 10.32 21.86
N LYS A 526 6.08 9.83 20.62
CA LYS A 526 5.47 10.46 19.44
C LYS A 526 4.60 9.49 18.65
N VAL A 527 3.61 10.05 17.97
CA VAL A 527 2.80 9.41 16.93
C VAL A 527 3.03 10.21 15.66
N MET A 528 3.95 9.74 14.81
CA MET A 528 4.33 10.46 13.59
C MET A 528 3.50 10.02 12.40
N TRP A 529 3.05 10.99 11.59
CA TRP A 529 2.28 10.71 10.38
C TRP A 529 3.03 9.76 9.43
N ASP A 530 4.29 10.06 9.08
CA ASP A 530 5.04 9.31 8.07
C ASP A 530 5.21 7.83 8.45
N THR A 531 5.53 7.55 9.72
CA THR A 531 5.72 6.18 10.22
C THR A 531 4.40 5.39 10.13
N TRP A 532 3.30 5.96 10.63
CA TRP A 532 1.99 5.30 10.61
C TRP A 532 1.43 5.15 9.20
N PHE A 533 1.53 6.19 8.38
CA PHE A 533 1.10 6.18 6.98
C PHE A 533 1.86 5.14 6.17
N THR A 534 3.17 4.98 6.40
CA THR A 534 3.98 3.97 5.72
C THR A 534 3.61 2.56 6.20
N VAL A 535 3.41 2.32 7.50
CA VAL A 535 2.97 1.00 8.00
C VAL A 535 1.64 0.59 7.37
N ALA A 536 0.66 1.49 7.36
CA ALA A 536 -0.63 1.24 6.73
C ALA A 536 -0.50 1.01 5.21
N SER A 537 0.37 1.78 4.54
CA SER A 537 0.67 1.62 3.12
C SER A 537 1.37 0.31 2.79
N CYS A 538 2.28 -0.20 3.64
CA CYS A 538 2.91 -1.51 3.45
C CYS A 538 1.88 -2.64 3.48
N VAL A 539 0.89 -2.57 4.37
CA VAL A 539 -0.21 -3.56 4.43
C VAL A 539 -1.12 -3.43 3.21
N TYR A 540 -1.50 -2.20 2.83
CA TYR A 540 -2.43 -1.96 1.72
C TYR A 540 -1.82 -2.25 0.34
N LEU A 541 -0.60 -1.75 0.11
CA LEU A 541 0.10 -1.81 -1.18
C LEU A 541 1.02 -3.02 -1.30
N GLY A 542 1.55 -3.55 -0.19
CA GLY A 542 2.61 -4.57 -0.24
C GLY A 542 3.99 -4.00 -0.61
N CYS A 543 4.20 -2.69 -0.42
CA CYS A 543 5.46 -2.02 -0.70
C CYS A 543 6.48 -2.18 0.43
N PRO A 544 7.79 -1.97 0.17
CA PRO A 544 8.80 -1.92 1.22
C PRO A 544 8.56 -0.77 2.20
N PHE A 545 8.90 -0.98 3.47
CA PHE A 545 8.84 0.07 4.49
C PHE A 545 9.96 1.08 4.27
N GLN A 546 9.64 2.36 4.38
CA GLN A 546 10.56 3.47 4.21
C GLN A 546 10.40 4.46 5.35
N LYS A 547 11.51 5.06 5.76
CA LYS A 547 11.54 6.17 6.72
C LYS A 547 11.85 7.47 6.00
N PRO A 548 11.53 8.62 6.61
CA PRO A 548 12.06 9.90 6.16
C PRO A 548 13.58 9.83 5.98
N VAL A 549 14.08 10.42 4.91
CA VAL A 549 15.50 10.35 4.55
C VAL A 549 16.36 11.19 5.50
N GLU A 550 17.59 10.72 5.77
CA GLU A 550 18.54 11.46 6.60
C GLU A 550 19.01 12.76 5.91
N PRO A 551 19.48 13.77 6.67
CA PRO A 551 19.99 15.04 6.12
C PRO A 551 21.11 14.92 5.09
N THR A 552 21.82 13.79 5.07
CA THR A 552 22.91 13.48 4.13
C THR A 552 22.41 12.96 2.78
N HIS A 553 21.14 12.57 2.69
CA HIS A 553 20.56 11.96 1.49
C HIS A 553 20.22 13.03 0.43
N PRO A 554 20.43 12.77 -0.88
CA PRO A 554 20.12 13.73 -1.94
C PRO A 554 18.64 14.17 -1.99
N ALA A 555 17.74 13.27 -1.61
CA ALA A 555 16.30 13.54 -1.53
C ALA A 555 15.86 14.34 -0.28
N PHE A 556 16.79 14.73 0.59
CA PHE A 556 16.46 15.44 1.82
C PHE A 556 15.73 16.77 1.56
N GLY A 557 14.90 17.17 2.52
CA GLY A 557 14.19 18.45 2.53
C GLY A 557 12.69 18.35 2.34
N GLY A 558 12.12 17.13 2.28
CA GLY A 558 10.68 16.91 2.23
C GLY A 558 10.08 17.08 3.61
N THR A 559 8.81 17.46 3.68
CA THR A 559 8.17 17.77 4.96
C THR A 559 7.26 16.65 5.48
N ALA A 560 6.54 15.96 4.60
CA ALA A 560 5.70 14.83 4.94
C ALA A 560 5.42 13.92 3.73
N PHE A 561 5.16 12.63 3.97
CA PHE A 561 4.73 11.68 2.95
C PHE A 561 3.27 11.94 2.59
N ALA A 562 3.04 12.46 1.38
CA ALA A 562 1.72 12.75 0.85
C ALA A 562 1.10 11.57 0.10
N ALA A 563 1.91 10.76 -0.57
CA ALA A 563 1.44 9.56 -1.25
C ALA A 563 2.55 8.52 -1.44
N ILE A 564 2.16 7.25 -1.49
CA ILE A 564 3.03 6.13 -1.84
C ILE A 564 2.37 5.36 -2.98
N GLN A 565 3.12 5.12 -4.06
CA GLN A 565 2.69 4.31 -5.20
C GLN A 565 3.45 2.99 -5.22
N TYR A 566 2.74 1.90 -5.49
CA TYR A 566 3.34 0.61 -5.80
C TYR A 566 2.61 -0.08 -6.96
N GLY A 567 3.24 -0.09 -8.14
CA GLY A 567 2.65 -0.54 -9.39
C GLY A 567 1.58 0.40 -9.88
N ASP A 568 0.39 -0.15 -10.12
CA ASP A 568 -0.81 0.58 -10.55
C ASP A 568 -1.79 0.77 -9.37
N LEU A 569 -1.25 0.88 -8.16
CA LEU A 569 -1.98 1.12 -6.91
C LEU A 569 -1.25 2.19 -6.09
N ALA A 570 -2.01 3.07 -5.44
CA ALA A 570 -1.45 4.13 -4.61
C ALA A 570 -2.26 4.38 -3.35
N ALA A 571 -1.55 4.78 -2.29
CA ALA A 571 -2.09 5.28 -1.04
C ALA A 571 -1.83 6.78 -0.95
N GLN A 572 -2.86 7.58 -0.69
CA GLN A 572 -2.75 9.04 -0.62
C GLN A 572 -3.25 9.58 0.72
N ALA A 573 -2.62 10.64 1.19
CA ALA A 573 -3.04 11.40 2.34
C ALA A 573 -4.32 12.20 2.03
N PRO A 574 -5.39 12.12 2.84
CA PRO A 574 -6.63 12.86 2.59
C PRO A 574 -6.46 14.37 2.76
N TRP A 575 -5.54 14.80 3.64
CA TRP A 575 -5.29 16.21 3.93
C TRP A 575 -4.57 16.94 2.79
N LEU A 576 -4.11 16.21 1.78
CA LEU A 576 -3.51 16.77 0.57
C LEU A 576 -4.52 17.58 -0.25
N ASP A 577 -5.81 17.24 -0.18
CA ASP A 577 -6.89 18.01 -0.82
C ASP A 577 -7.34 19.16 0.07
N LEU A 578 -6.69 20.31 -0.08
CA LEU A 578 -7.02 21.54 0.65
C LEU A 578 -8.44 22.06 0.35
N THR A 579 -9.18 21.53 -0.63
CA THR A 579 -10.56 21.94 -0.90
C THR A 579 -11.58 21.31 0.05
N ARG A 580 -11.18 20.31 0.83
CA ARG A 580 -12.04 19.61 1.79
C ARG A 580 -11.85 20.14 3.20
N GLU A 581 -12.84 19.91 4.04
CA GLU A 581 -12.70 20.18 5.47
C GLU A 581 -11.63 19.27 6.07
N LEU A 582 -10.68 19.89 6.78
CA LEU A 582 -9.70 19.19 7.60
C LEU A 582 -10.21 19.13 9.05
N SER A 583 -10.09 17.95 9.66
CA SER A 583 -10.45 17.69 11.05
C SER A 583 -9.30 16.95 11.73
N VAL A 584 -9.12 17.17 13.03
CA VAL A 584 -8.19 16.38 13.86
C VAL A 584 -8.72 14.96 14.05
N HIS A 585 -10.05 14.82 14.12
CA HIS A 585 -10.67 13.51 14.26
C HIS A 585 -10.63 12.77 12.93
N GLY A 586 -10.09 11.55 12.93
CA GLY A 586 -9.92 10.77 11.72
C GLY A 586 -8.94 11.38 10.72
N CYS A 587 -7.95 12.17 11.17
CA CYS A 587 -6.94 12.72 10.26
C CYS A 587 -5.97 11.65 9.75
N PHE A 588 -5.81 10.53 10.46
CA PHE A 588 -4.97 9.39 10.06
C PHE A 588 -5.78 8.40 9.21
N ARG A 589 -5.72 8.59 7.88
CA ARG A 589 -6.44 7.79 6.88
C ARG A 589 -5.65 7.66 5.58
N ILE A 590 -5.98 6.63 4.81
CA ILE A 590 -5.52 6.44 3.43
C ILE A 590 -6.70 6.61 2.47
N VAL A 591 -6.47 7.32 1.38
CA VAL A 591 -7.30 7.26 0.18
C VAL A 591 -6.62 6.30 -0.79
N GLY A 592 -7.14 5.08 -0.88
CA GLY A 592 -6.68 4.06 -1.83
C GLY A 592 -7.10 4.40 -3.26
N SER A 593 -6.22 4.17 -4.22
CA SER A 593 -6.40 4.60 -5.61
C SER A 593 -5.82 3.59 -6.58
N ARG A 594 -6.59 3.20 -7.61
CA ARG A 594 -6.12 2.32 -8.69
C ARG A 594 -5.69 3.17 -9.88
N GLY A 595 -4.45 2.99 -10.32
CA GLY A 595 -3.79 3.79 -11.35
C GLY A 595 -2.47 4.36 -10.88
N ARG A 596 -1.68 4.87 -11.82
CA ARG A 596 -0.48 5.67 -11.53
C ARG A 596 -0.85 7.11 -11.22
N LEU A 597 -0.25 7.62 -10.17
CA LEU A 597 -0.29 9.02 -9.78
C LEU A 597 0.47 9.88 -10.78
N GLY A 598 0.04 11.12 -10.89
CA GLY A 598 0.71 12.13 -11.68
C GLY A 598 0.04 13.49 -11.55
N VAL A 599 0.54 14.44 -12.33
CA VAL A 599 0.01 15.80 -12.40
C VAL A 599 -0.36 16.17 -13.83
N VAL A 600 -1.34 17.04 -13.98
CA VAL A 600 -1.77 17.54 -15.29
C VAL A 600 -1.16 18.92 -15.53
N THR A 601 -0.31 19.02 -16.54
CA THR A 601 0.29 20.29 -16.98
C THR A 601 -0.43 20.81 -18.21
N ARG A 602 -0.84 22.08 -18.19
CA ARG A 602 -1.43 22.76 -19.36
C ARG A 602 -0.37 23.57 -20.07
N ARG A 603 -0.11 23.29 -21.35
CA ARG A 603 0.76 24.10 -22.21
C ARG A 603 0.01 24.40 -23.51
N HIS A 604 -0.27 25.69 -23.77
CA HIS A 604 -0.76 26.17 -25.07
C HIS A 604 -1.93 25.34 -25.64
N GLU A 605 -3.03 25.30 -24.89
CA GLU A 605 -4.26 24.51 -25.13
C GLU A 605 -4.16 22.98 -25.01
N ASP A 606 -2.96 22.39 -25.03
CA ASP A 606 -2.75 20.97 -24.78
C ASP A 606 -2.64 20.64 -23.29
N VAL A 607 -3.40 19.62 -22.86
CA VAL A 607 -3.41 19.09 -21.50
C VAL A 607 -2.56 17.82 -21.47
N GLN A 608 -1.39 17.88 -20.84
CA GLN A 608 -0.47 16.74 -20.74
C GLN A 608 -0.40 16.20 -19.31
N PHE A 609 -0.72 14.92 -19.14
CA PHE A 609 -0.50 14.19 -17.89
C PHE A 609 0.97 13.76 -17.77
N ARG A 610 1.57 14.03 -16.61
CA ARG A 610 2.92 13.60 -16.23
C ARG A 610 2.79 12.60 -15.09
N SER A 611 2.96 11.32 -15.40
CA SER A 611 2.93 10.23 -14.42
C SER A 611 4.20 10.19 -13.58
N VAL A 612 4.06 9.68 -12.37
CA VAL A 612 5.16 9.02 -11.66
C VAL A 612 5.60 7.82 -12.50
N GLU A 613 6.86 7.83 -12.91
CA GLU A 613 7.39 6.82 -13.84
C GLU A 613 7.70 5.51 -13.10
N GLU A 614 8.00 5.60 -11.80
CA GLU A 614 8.42 4.48 -10.99
C GLU A 614 7.31 3.53 -10.56
N ASN A 615 7.63 2.23 -10.54
CA ASN A 615 6.75 1.24 -9.94
C ASN A 615 6.66 1.46 -8.43
N PHE A 616 7.76 1.84 -7.76
CA PHE A 616 7.73 2.24 -6.36
C PHE A 616 8.12 3.70 -6.23
N ALA A 617 7.24 4.52 -5.66
CA ALA A 617 7.52 5.94 -5.46
C ALA A 617 6.92 6.46 -4.16
N ILE A 618 7.65 7.37 -3.53
CA ILE A 618 7.20 8.17 -2.39
C ILE A 618 7.10 9.62 -2.85
N ILE A 619 5.93 10.22 -2.67
CA ILE A 619 5.67 11.61 -2.95
C ILE A 619 5.66 12.36 -1.63
N GLU A 620 6.59 13.30 -1.48
CA GLU A 620 6.73 14.17 -0.32
C GLU A 620 6.21 15.58 -0.65
N THR A 621 5.68 16.29 0.33
CA THR A 621 5.36 17.73 0.19
C THR A 621 6.61 18.60 0.25
N GLU A 622 6.56 19.72 -0.49
CA GLU A 622 7.56 20.78 -0.44
C GLU A 622 7.25 21.78 0.66
N SER A 623 8.31 22.33 1.26
CA SER A 623 8.20 23.36 2.29
C SER A 623 7.53 24.63 1.76
N THR A 624 6.77 25.29 2.64
CA THR A 624 6.15 26.58 2.36
C THR A 624 7.21 27.62 1.99
N GLU A 625 6.98 28.35 0.89
CA GLU A 625 7.91 29.37 0.39
C GLU A 625 8.06 30.52 1.39
N ASP A 626 9.31 30.95 1.66
CA ASP A 626 9.61 32.05 2.57
C ASP A 626 9.37 33.42 1.92
N THR A 627 8.47 34.21 2.51
CA THR A 627 8.13 35.56 2.06
C THR A 627 8.70 36.66 2.95
N SER A 628 9.57 36.32 3.92
CA SER A 628 10.15 37.25 4.90
C SER A 628 10.73 38.53 4.28
N HIS A 629 11.52 38.40 3.21
CA HIS A 629 12.12 39.53 2.51
C HIS A 629 11.06 40.43 1.85
N PHE A 630 10.02 39.85 1.26
CA PHE A 630 8.90 40.62 0.68
C PHE A 630 8.11 41.35 1.77
N CYS A 631 7.76 40.66 2.86
CA CYS A 631 7.03 41.22 3.99
C CYS A 631 7.77 42.39 4.66
N SER A 632 9.11 42.31 4.75
CA SER A 632 9.93 43.39 5.33
C SER A 632 9.91 44.67 4.48
N ARG A 633 9.86 44.52 3.14
CA ARG A 633 9.82 45.63 2.18
C ARG A 633 8.41 46.21 2.02
N TYR A 634 7.38 45.37 2.03
CA TYR A 634 5.98 45.73 1.76
C TYR A 634 5.09 45.49 2.98
N LYS A 635 5.33 46.25 4.04
CA LYS A 635 4.62 46.11 5.33
C LYS A 635 3.13 46.44 5.20
N LYS A 636 2.27 45.60 5.79
CA LYS A 636 0.85 45.93 6.01
C LYS A 636 0.73 46.93 7.16
N ALA A 637 0.00 48.03 6.93
CA ALA A 637 -0.30 49.02 7.96
C ALA A 637 -1.23 48.42 9.04
N ALA A 638 -0.91 48.66 10.30
CA ALA A 638 -1.81 48.36 11.41
C ALA A 638 -2.86 49.47 11.54
N SER A 639 -4.08 49.08 11.89
CA SER A 639 -5.20 49.96 12.23
C SER A 639 -5.58 49.74 13.69
N LEU A 640 -6.09 50.77 14.35
CA LEU A 640 -6.70 50.63 15.67
C LEU A 640 -8.09 50.04 15.50
N ILE A 641 -8.37 48.93 16.19
CA ILE A 641 -9.66 48.24 16.17
C ILE A 641 -10.27 48.25 17.58
N ASP A 642 -11.59 48.32 17.66
CA ASP A 642 -12.36 48.25 18.89
C ASP A 642 -13.48 47.19 18.78
N HIS A 643 -14.40 47.19 19.74
CA HIS A 643 -15.55 46.29 19.78
C HIS A 643 -16.49 46.43 18.57
N GLY A 644 -16.39 47.52 17.79
CA GLY A 644 -17.19 47.78 16.59
C GLY A 644 -16.59 47.22 15.28
N LEU A 645 -15.43 46.54 15.33
CA LEU A 645 -14.81 45.96 14.13
C LEU A 645 -15.77 45.00 13.42
N ARG A 646 -16.07 45.31 12.15
CA ARG A 646 -16.74 44.41 11.21
C ARG A 646 -15.73 43.95 10.17
N VAL A 647 -15.65 42.64 9.97
CA VAL A 647 -14.79 42.01 8.99
C VAL A 647 -15.65 41.58 7.81
N ASP A 648 -15.34 42.09 6.61
CA ASP A 648 -16.09 41.74 5.40
C ASP A 648 -15.78 40.32 4.92
N GLU A 649 -16.69 39.75 4.12
CA GLU A 649 -16.45 38.52 3.36
C GLU A 649 -15.33 38.69 2.33
N ASP A 650 -14.39 37.75 2.31
CA ASP A 650 -13.33 37.73 1.32
C ASP A 650 -13.84 37.23 -0.04
N LYS A 651 -13.86 38.12 -1.03
CA LYS A 651 -14.28 37.79 -2.41
C LYS A 651 -13.12 37.43 -3.34
N THR A 652 -11.94 37.17 -2.80
CA THR A 652 -10.75 36.86 -3.60
C THR A 652 -10.91 35.50 -4.27
N SER A 653 -10.73 35.43 -5.59
CA SER A 653 -10.65 34.14 -6.29
C SER A 653 -9.30 33.48 -6.03
N VAL A 654 -9.30 32.22 -5.61
CA VAL A 654 -8.10 31.41 -5.40
C VAL A 654 -8.06 30.26 -6.39
N LYS A 655 -6.90 30.03 -6.98
CA LYS A 655 -6.60 28.84 -7.81
C LYS A 655 -5.44 28.08 -7.19
N SER A 656 -5.46 26.76 -7.32
CA SER A 656 -4.33 25.91 -6.97
C SER A 656 -3.80 25.19 -8.21
N ASP A 657 -2.50 24.95 -8.22
CA ASP A 657 -1.80 24.13 -9.20
C ASP A 657 -0.78 23.27 -8.46
N VAL A 658 -0.40 22.13 -9.02
CA VAL A 658 0.57 21.22 -8.43
C VAL A 658 1.71 20.92 -9.39
N ILE A 659 2.92 20.95 -8.85
CA ILE A 659 4.14 20.63 -9.59
C ILE A 659 4.73 19.39 -8.92
N LEU A 660 5.04 18.38 -9.73
CA LEU A 660 5.67 17.15 -9.28
C LEU A 660 7.05 17.03 -9.92
N CYS A 661 8.08 16.93 -9.09
CA CYS A 661 9.48 16.83 -9.51
C CYS A 661 10.09 15.55 -8.95
N GLN A 662 10.75 14.75 -9.78
CA GLN A 662 11.56 13.63 -9.30
C GLN A 662 12.86 14.18 -8.69
N ILE A 663 13.17 13.79 -7.46
CA ILE A 663 14.38 14.23 -6.75
C ILE A 663 15.45 13.14 -6.75
N ASP A 664 15.01 11.89 -6.62
CA ASP A 664 15.85 10.70 -6.59
C ASP A 664 15.12 9.53 -7.26
N GLU A 665 15.75 8.35 -7.33
CA GLU A 665 15.18 7.14 -7.95
C GLU A 665 13.73 6.91 -7.51
N LYS A 666 13.46 6.88 -6.20
CA LYS A 666 12.13 6.59 -5.63
C LYS A 666 11.39 7.79 -5.03
N PHE A 667 12.04 8.95 -4.90
CA PHE A 667 11.46 10.12 -4.21
C PHE A 667 11.04 11.22 -5.18
N TYR A 668 9.82 11.70 -4.98
CA TYR A 668 9.22 12.81 -5.71
C TYR A 668 8.84 13.91 -4.74
N ARG A 669 8.92 15.14 -5.21
CA ARG A 669 8.54 16.34 -4.46
C ARG A 669 7.34 17.00 -5.10
N LEU A 670 6.32 17.21 -4.29
CA LEU A 670 5.06 17.84 -4.66
C LEU A 670 5.01 19.26 -4.12
N SER A 671 5.12 20.24 -5.01
CA SER A 671 4.93 21.65 -4.69
C SER A 671 3.49 22.05 -4.96
N PHE A 672 2.77 22.47 -3.92
CA PHE A 672 1.40 22.97 -4.04
C PHE A 672 1.41 24.49 -4.19
N ARG A 673 1.07 24.99 -5.38
CA ARG A 673 1.14 26.41 -5.70
C ARG A 673 -0.24 27.04 -5.62
N ILE A 674 -0.36 28.05 -4.77
CA ILE A 674 -1.55 28.90 -4.67
C ILE A 674 -1.36 30.12 -5.55
N GLN A 675 -2.40 30.49 -6.30
CA GLN A 675 -2.44 31.70 -7.11
C GLN A 675 -3.68 32.53 -6.77
N THR A 676 -3.45 33.80 -6.51
CA THR A 676 -4.49 34.83 -6.36
C THR A 676 -4.35 35.86 -7.50
N LYS A 677 -5.00 37.03 -7.37
CA LYS A 677 -4.94 38.07 -8.40
C LYS A 677 -3.55 38.67 -8.53
N SER A 678 -2.87 38.91 -7.40
CA SER A 678 -1.58 39.61 -7.38
C SER A 678 -0.41 38.78 -6.86
N HIS A 679 -0.66 37.62 -6.25
CA HIS A 679 0.38 36.78 -5.68
C HIS A 679 0.29 35.32 -6.13
N TRP A 680 1.42 34.64 -5.98
CA TRP A 680 1.60 33.22 -6.14
C TRP A 680 2.57 32.76 -5.05
N ARG A 681 2.32 31.59 -4.44
CA ARG A 681 3.15 31.07 -3.36
C ARG A 681 3.07 29.56 -3.28
N ILE A 682 4.19 28.89 -2.99
CA ILE A 682 4.18 27.47 -2.62
C ILE A 682 3.75 27.34 -1.16
N VAL A 683 2.77 26.47 -0.91
CA VAL A 683 2.21 26.18 0.40
C VAL A 683 2.39 24.70 0.68
N ASP A 684 2.82 24.35 1.88
CA ASP A 684 2.90 22.96 2.32
C ASP A 684 1.55 22.48 2.89
N PRO A 685 0.86 21.52 2.26
CA PRO A 685 -0.40 21.00 2.78
C PRO A 685 -0.27 20.30 4.15
N SER A 686 0.92 19.79 4.50
CA SER A 686 1.15 19.15 5.79
C SER A 686 1.16 20.14 6.96
N ASP A 687 1.50 21.41 6.69
CA ASP A 687 1.39 22.49 7.67
C ASP A 687 -0.09 22.79 7.98
N ALA A 688 -1.01 22.62 7.01
CA ALA A 688 -2.45 22.75 7.27
C ALA A 688 -2.94 21.69 8.27
N LEU A 689 -2.48 20.44 8.12
CA LEU A 689 -2.79 19.37 9.07
C LEU A 689 -2.23 19.69 10.46
N SER A 690 -0.95 20.08 10.52
CA SER A 690 -0.27 20.42 11.77
C SER A 690 -0.96 21.58 12.50
N ALA A 691 -1.45 22.56 11.74
CA ALA A 691 -2.26 23.66 12.23
C ALA A 691 -3.59 23.20 12.79
N VAL A 692 -4.31 22.31 12.10
CA VAL A 692 -5.58 21.76 12.57
C VAL A 692 -5.40 20.96 13.86
N ILE A 693 -4.33 20.16 13.96
CA ILE A 693 -3.98 19.39 15.18
C ILE A 693 -3.79 20.31 16.38
N SER A 694 -3.22 21.49 16.15
CA SER A 694 -2.79 22.38 17.23
C SER A 694 -3.73 23.56 17.47
N ILE A 695 -4.75 23.72 16.62
CA ILE A 695 -5.61 24.91 16.58
C ILE A 695 -6.28 25.16 17.94
N GLY A 696 -6.28 26.43 18.37
CA GLY A 696 -6.97 26.84 19.59
C GLY A 696 -8.48 26.61 19.51
N SER A 697 -9.14 26.47 20.65
CA SER A 697 -10.60 26.42 20.69
C SER A 697 -11.20 27.73 20.16
N SER A 698 -12.36 27.65 19.53
CA SER A 698 -13.10 28.85 19.15
C SER A 698 -13.62 29.57 20.40
N ALA A 699 -13.61 30.90 20.38
CA ALA A 699 -14.28 31.68 21.40
C ALA A 699 -15.80 31.41 21.40
N THR A 700 -16.43 31.55 22.56
CA THR A 700 -17.89 31.57 22.70
C THR A 700 -18.31 32.80 23.48
N CYS A 701 -19.40 33.45 23.05
CA CYS A 701 -19.97 34.57 23.79
C CYS A 701 -20.78 34.07 24.99
N GLN A 702 -20.47 34.59 26.17
CA GLN A 702 -21.28 34.38 27.39
C GLN A 702 -22.06 35.62 27.80
N HIS A 703 -22.07 36.64 26.94
CA HIS A 703 -22.80 37.89 27.15
C HIS A 703 -24.07 37.89 26.29
N ASN A 704 -25.20 38.28 26.87
CA ASN A 704 -26.51 38.34 26.19
C ASN A 704 -26.55 39.49 25.18
N ASP A 705 -25.87 39.33 24.03
CA ASP A 705 -25.77 40.30 22.92
C ASP A 705 -25.24 41.70 23.28
N GLN A 706 -24.66 41.87 24.46
CA GLN A 706 -23.92 43.06 24.88
C GLN A 706 -22.42 42.74 24.90
N PRO A 707 -21.71 42.93 23.77
CA PRO A 707 -20.28 42.68 23.71
C PRO A 707 -19.54 43.58 24.70
N PRO A 708 -18.53 43.06 25.43
CA PRO A 708 -17.73 43.88 26.33
C PRO A 708 -17.02 44.98 25.53
N GLU A 709 -16.95 46.18 26.10
CA GLU A 709 -16.07 47.22 25.55
C GLU A 709 -14.61 46.81 25.76
N ILE A 710 -13.80 46.92 24.71
CA ILE A 710 -12.35 46.74 24.76
C ILE A 710 -11.65 48.05 24.44
N ALA A 711 -10.50 48.26 25.08
CA ALA A 711 -9.59 49.32 24.68
C ALA A 711 -9.12 49.08 23.23
N PRO A 712 -8.93 50.13 22.41
CA PRO A 712 -8.47 49.97 21.05
C PRO A 712 -7.15 49.20 20.96
N LEU A 713 -7.09 48.18 20.11
CA LEU A 713 -5.94 47.31 19.89
C LEU A 713 -5.36 47.52 18.48
N ASN A 714 -4.06 47.30 18.32
CA ASN A 714 -3.43 47.33 17.01
C ASN A 714 -3.71 46.04 16.26
N ALA A 715 -4.30 46.15 15.07
CA ALA A 715 -4.61 45.01 14.22
C ALA A 715 -4.32 45.23 12.74
N LYS A 716 -4.02 44.15 12.03
CA LYS A 716 -3.85 44.10 10.58
C LYS A 716 -4.87 43.12 10.02
N VAL A 717 -5.76 43.60 9.16
CA VAL A 717 -6.77 42.78 8.48
C VAL A 717 -6.29 42.46 7.05
N TYR A 718 -6.31 41.18 6.68
CA TYR A 718 -5.78 40.67 5.42
C TYR A 718 -6.89 40.06 4.57
N THR A 719 -6.97 40.45 3.30
CA THR A 719 -7.71 39.66 2.29
C THR A 719 -6.92 38.40 1.96
N MET A 720 -7.53 37.40 1.35
CA MET A 720 -6.82 36.18 0.95
C MET A 720 -5.68 36.46 -0.03
N ASP A 721 -5.85 37.45 -0.92
CA ASP A 721 -4.79 37.92 -1.82
C ASP A 721 -3.56 38.39 -1.04
N GLU A 722 -3.79 39.05 0.10
CA GLU A 722 -2.74 39.52 1.00
C GLU A 722 -2.21 38.43 1.93
N VAL A 723 -3.03 37.45 2.34
CA VAL A 723 -2.56 36.29 3.10
C VAL A 723 -1.50 35.54 2.28
N VAL A 724 -1.77 35.29 1.00
CA VAL A 724 -0.81 34.59 0.13
C VAL A 724 0.50 35.37 -0.03
N GLY A 725 0.44 36.70 -0.19
CA GLY A 725 1.64 37.52 -0.44
C GLY A 725 2.40 38.00 0.78
N ARG A 726 1.70 38.27 1.89
CA ARG A 726 2.24 39.03 3.02
C ARG A 726 1.72 38.60 4.39
N TRP A 727 1.15 37.39 4.52
CA TRP A 727 0.88 36.82 5.84
C TRP A 727 2.21 36.74 6.60
N PRO A 728 2.31 37.39 7.76
CA PRO A 728 3.58 37.51 8.45
C PRO A 728 3.89 36.22 9.18
N ASP A 729 5.01 35.61 8.82
CA ASP A 729 5.95 34.90 9.68
C ASP A 729 7.13 34.40 8.83
N VAL A 730 8.25 34.13 9.50
CA VAL A 730 9.52 33.71 8.89
C VAL A 730 9.67 32.20 9.10
N VAL A 731 9.68 31.43 8.02
CA VAL A 731 9.83 29.96 8.06
C VAL A 731 11.27 29.54 8.43
N ARG A 732 12.27 30.44 8.29
CA ARG A 732 13.67 30.19 8.69
C ARG A 732 14.34 31.44 9.28
N SER A 733 14.51 31.48 10.60
CA SER A 733 15.45 32.40 11.25
C SER A 733 16.88 31.84 11.15
N SER A 734 17.71 32.42 10.29
CA SER A 734 19.17 32.22 10.41
C SER A 734 19.63 32.82 11.73
N VAL A 735 20.35 32.03 12.54
CA VAL A 735 21.00 32.43 13.79
C VAL A 735 21.62 33.83 13.65
N GLY A 736 20.91 34.83 14.16
CA GLY A 736 21.33 36.21 14.24
C GLY A 736 21.25 36.63 15.70
N THR A 737 22.34 36.43 16.43
CA THR A 737 22.60 37.17 17.66
C THR A 737 22.48 38.66 17.38
N THR A 738 21.52 39.35 18.00
CA THR A 738 21.68 40.66 18.66
C THR A 738 20.34 41.26 19.04
N GLY A 739 20.28 41.85 20.25
CA GLY A 739 19.30 42.88 20.57
C GLY A 739 18.37 42.55 21.73
N GLY A 740 18.92 42.50 22.95
CA GLY A 740 18.14 42.72 24.17
C GLY A 740 17.57 44.14 24.18
N GLY A 741 16.41 44.32 23.55
CA GLY A 741 15.59 45.53 23.64
C GLY A 741 14.31 45.19 24.39
N ARG A 742 14.14 45.77 25.58
CA ARG A 742 12.84 45.81 26.27
C ARG A 742 11.85 46.60 25.39
N ALA A 743 11.14 45.91 24.50
CA ALA A 743 10.00 46.46 23.79
C ALA A 743 8.73 46.27 24.64
N THR A 744 8.00 47.36 24.80
CA THR A 744 6.69 47.46 25.44
C THR A 744 5.69 46.49 24.82
N LYS A 745 5.12 45.59 25.65
CA LYS A 745 4.19 44.51 25.28
C LYS A 745 2.82 45.03 24.78
N SER A 746 2.74 45.45 23.52
CA SER A 746 1.47 45.56 22.79
C SER A 746 1.64 44.82 21.47
N GLY A 747 1.43 43.50 21.47
CA GLY A 747 1.45 42.70 20.25
C GLY A 747 0.39 43.13 19.23
N VAL A 748 0.58 42.79 17.97
CA VAL A 748 -0.37 43.11 16.89
C VAL A 748 -1.27 41.90 16.64
N PHE A 749 -2.57 42.16 16.43
CA PHE A 749 -3.50 41.12 15.98
C PHE A 749 -3.49 41.02 14.45
N HIS A 750 -3.40 39.82 13.93
CA HIS A 750 -3.42 39.49 12.50
C HIS A 750 -4.70 38.76 12.19
N LEU A 751 -5.60 39.40 11.46
CA LEU A 751 -6.94 38.87 11.18
C LEU A 751 -7.13 38.66 9.69
N THR A 752 -7.72 37.54 9.27
CA THR A 752 -8.21 37.40 7.89
C THR A 752 -9.54 38.15 7.71
N HIS A 753 -9.92 38.44 6.47
CA HIS A 753 -11.34 38.60 6.12
C HIS A 753 -12.11 37.27 6.35
N VAL A 754 -13.45 37.30 6.34
CA VAL A 754 -14.25 36.08 6.50
C VAL A 754 -14.03 35.17 5.29
N LEU A 755 -13.48 33.98 5.52
CA LEU A 755 -13.07 33.05 4.47
C LEU A 755 -14.23 32.13 4.08
N ASP A 756 -14.76 32.34 2.88
CA ASP A 756 -15.96 31.69 2.34
C ASP A 756 -15.79 30.22 1.88
N THR A 757 -14.59 29.67 1.90
CA THR A 757 -14.30 28.31 1.38
C THR A 757 -13.28 27.56 2.23
N HIS A 758 -13.39 26.23 2.26
CA HIS A 758 -12.39 25.36 2.90
C HIS A 758 -10.99 25.54 2.32
N LEU A 759 -10.88 25.77 1.01
CA LEU A 759 -9.59 26.05 0.36
C LEU A 759 -8.90 27.27 0.99
N LYS A 760 -9.61 28.40 1.14
CA LYS A 760 -9.06 29.59 1.78
C LYS A 760 -8.70 29.35 3.23
N LYS A 761 -9.59 28.71 4.00
CA LYS A 761 -9.33 28.30 5.40
C LYS A 761 -8.04 27.50 5.52
N ASN A 762 -7.90 26.45 4.72
CA ASN A 762 -6.77 25.53 4.82
C ASN A 762 -5.45 26.17 4.34
N ILE A 763 -5.49 27.06 3.36
CA ILE A 763 -4.31 27.85 2.96
C ILE A 763 -3.90 28.80 4.10
N ALA A 764 -4.85 29.49 4.72
CA ALA A 764 -4.57 30.38 5.85
C ALA A 764 -3.99 29.61 7.06
N LEU A 765 -4.48 28.38 7.30
CA LEU A 765 -3.92 27.47 8.31
C LEU A 765 -2.50 27.05 7.98
N ALA A 766 -2.23 26.59 6.75
CA ALA A 766 -0.90 26.19 6.31
C ALA A 766 0.13 27.33 6.36
N LEU A 767 -0.30 28.56 6.06
CA LEU A 767 0.57 29.73 6.05
C LEU A 767 0.76 30.35 7.43
N SER A 768 -0.12 30.05 8.38
CA SER A 768 0.10 30.41 9.78
C SER A 768 1.27 29.59 10.28
N VAL A 769 2.37 30.24 10.68
CA VAL A 769 3.58 29.57 11.22
C VAL A 769 3.47 29.44 12.74
N CYS A 770 2.26 29.61 13.30
CA CYS A 770 1.95 29.30 14.68
C CYS A 770 0.67 28.45 14.85
N PRO A 771 0.70 27.41 15.70
CA PRO A 771 -0.40 26.52 16.10
C PRO A 771 -1.58 27.24 16.74
N VAL A 772 -1.48 28.54 16.94
CA VAL A 772 -2.40 29.33 17.76
C VAL A 772 -3.16 30.33 16.91
N ALA A 773 -3.45 29.97 15.67
CA ALA A 773 -4.50 30.64 14.94
C ALA A 773 -5.84 30.33 15.64
N VAL A 774 -6.51 31.34 16.15
CA VAL A 774 -7.84 31.18 16.76
C VAL A 774 -8.88 31.24 15.65
N PRO A 775 -9.69 30.18 15.44
CA PRO A 775 -10.81 30.24 14.52
C PRO A 775 -11.89 31.12 15.13
N ASN A 776 -12.34 32.10 14.36
CA ASN A 776 -13.47 32.94 14.72
C ASN A 776 -14.65 32.63 13.81
N TYR A 777 -15.81 32.36 14.40
CA TYR A 777 -17.07 32.22 13.69
C TYR A 777 -17.92 33.44 14.05
N PRO A 778 -18.04 34.46 13.17
CA PRO A 778 -18.69 35.73 13.48
C PRO A 778 -20.16 35.60 13.93
N GLY A 779 -20.81 34.48 13.62
CA GLY A 779 -22.17 34.16 14.11
C GLY A 779 -22.24 33.53 15.51
N ILE A 780 -21.10 33.14 16.10
CA ILE A 780 -21.01 32.45 17.41
C ILE A 780 -20.25 33.31 18.43
N ALA A 781 -19.20 34.01 17.99
CA ALA A 781 -18.37 34.86 18.83
C ALA A 781 -18.27 36.28 18.25
N CYS A 782 -18.48 37.27 19.12
CA CYS A 782 -18.23 38.66 18.80
C CYS A 782 -16.73 38.95 18.75
N THR A 783 -16.36 40.02 18.06
CA THR A 783 -14.98 40.46 17.90
C THR A 783 -14.25 40.61 19.24
N THR A 784 -14.92 41.16 20.26
CA THR A 784 -14.33 41.32 21.61
C THR A 784 -13.94 39.98 22.23
N CYS A 785 -14.85 39.01 22.29
CA CYS A 785 -14.59 37.71 22.91
C CYS A 785 -13.50 36.94 22.16
N MET A 786 -13.48 37.04 20.84
CA MET A 786 -12.44 36.45 20.02
C MET A 786 -11.07 37.08 20.30
N LEU A 787 -10.97 38.41 20.39
CA LEU A 787 -9.69 39.10 20.65
C LEU A 787 -9.18 38.83 22.06
N ASP A 788 -10.06 38.81 23.05
CA ASP A 788 -9.72 38.42 24.43
C ASP A 788 -9.24 36.97 24.49
N HIS A 789 -9.93 36.05 23.81
CA HIS A 789 -9.52 34.65 23.73
C HIS A 789 -8.15 34.53 23.07
N ALA A 790 -7.96 35.10 21.88
CA ALA A 790 -6.68 35.13 21.17
C ALA A 790 -5.55 35.76 21.99
N GLY A 791 -5.82 36.84 22.73
CA GLY A 791 -4.84 37.48 23.61
C GLY A 791 -4.32 36.56 24.72
N LYS A 792 -5.16 35.65 25.22
CA LYS A 792 -4.83 34.69 26.29
C LYS A 792 -4.06 33.47 25.80
N VAL A 793 -4.08 33.16 24.51
CA VAL A 793 -3.41 31.96 24.00
C VAL A 793 -1.90 32.20 23.84
N GLU A 794 -1.11 31.23 24.28
CA GLU A 794 0.36 31.28 24.27
C GLU A 794 0.93 30.83 22.91
N ARG A 795 1.70 31.68 22.23
CA ARG A 795 2.37 31.35 20.95
C ARG A 795 3.46 30.29 21.16
N LYS A 796 3.45 29.21 20.37
CA LYS A 796 4.50 28.17 20.31
C LYS A 796 4.85 27.88 18.85
N PRO A 797 6.06 28.02 18.31
CA PRO A 797 6.36 27.73 16.88
C PRO A 797 6.11 26.25 16.47
N TYR A 798 5.96 25.92 15.17
CA TYR A 798 5.79 24.54 14.65
C TYR A 798 7.09 23.82 14.32
N ARG A 799 8.22 24.52 14.26
CA ARG A 799 9.55 23.93 14.03
C ARG A 799 10.63 24.74 14.76
N GLU A 800 11.70 24.08 15.20
CA GLU A 800 12.89 24.78 15.71
C GLU A 800 13.44 25.74 14.64
N GLY A 801 13.57 27.03 14.98
CA GLY A 801 14.06 28.07 14.07
C GLY A 801 12.98 28.91 13.37
N GLU A 802 11.70 28.58 13.55
CA GLU A 802 10.60 29.49 13.20
C GLU A 802 10.54 30.67 14.18
N GLY A 803 10.39 31.89 13.66
CA GLY A 803 10.49 33.14 14.42
C GLY A 803 9.36 34.13 14.15
N GLY A 804 9.28 35.16 14.99
CA GLY A 804 8.31 36.25 14.91
C GLY A 804 8.17 36.94 16.27
N ASP A 805 7.37 38.01 16.36
CA ASP A 805 7.13 38.66 17.66
C ASP A 805 6.25 37.74 18.54
N PRO A 806 6.71 37.28 19.71
CA PRO A 806 5.92 36.42 20.60
C PRO A 806 4.63 37.09 21.11
N ALA A 807 4.51 38.42 20.97
CA ALA A 807 3.32 39.16 21.31
C ALA A 807 2.23 39.14 20.21
N ASP A 808 2.57 38.83 18.96
CA ASP A 808 1.59 38.80 17.86
C ASP A 808 0.57 37.67 18.03
N ARG A 809 -0.65 37.90 17.55
CA ARG A 809 -1.80 36.96 17.64
C ARG A 809 -2.48 36.79 16.30
N TYR A 810 -2.92 35.57 15.99
CA TYR A 810 -3.52 35.23 14.69
C TYR A 810 -4.97 34.79 14.85
N VAL A 811 -5.84 35.34 14.00
CA VAL A 811 -7.27 35.06 13.97
C VAL A 811 -7.66 34.74 12.54
N ILE A 812 -8.30 33.59 12.35
CA ILE A 812 -8.86 33.18 11.06
C ILE A 812 -10.38 33.29 11.16
N ASN A 813 -10.96 34.24 10.44
CA ASN A 813 -12.41 34.43 10.39
C ASN A 813 -13.02 33.46 9.36
N LEU A 814 -14.00 32.66 9.78
CA LEU A 814 -14.63 31.58 9.02
C LEU A 814 -16.13 31.79 8.83
#